data_AF-A3LQ18-F1
#
_entry.id   AF-A3LQ18-F1
#
_cell.length_a   1.000
_cell.length_b   1.000
_cell.length_c   1.000
_cell.angle_alpha   90.00
_cell.angle_beta   90.00
_cell.angle_gamma   90.00
#
_symmetry.space_group_name_H-M   'P 1'
#
loop_
_entity.id
_entity.type
_entity.pdbx_description
1 polymer ?
#
loop_
_entity_poly.entity_id
_entity_poly.type
_entity_poly.pdbx_seq_one_letter_code
_entity_poly.pdbx_strand_id
1 'polypeptide(L)'
;MTTAERQRPHVLFPLQTFLDSQTEYIDRFIPEFKQLEDSTININNIKQLDDLLSHLESSFLRDTDDGLESFCYNLRIPSVNILRILFTLASRCTASNSTHTSAMIDGLVTTNQQIRAFYEEYSQRIHKTPLRDRSVLLLNKYLQIVVKSLQAAGSNSSFVQLPLASILYDRLTAVLKDFLVREAVSHKRKPSSTSPISIKRHNQKDPQSPVKQYTIDSFFQVSPKTIKTTQTSSSPKIMEKNDDSEVSDSEEEEELKLSSSTAEIENEINRFQSYNISPTNRFMNTIFNDVQTSGMNNAGALFSSFDDNGVKSYKKKKSPGARATLRASTPLSDQWHNLKVFEEDILSKKLNPRANSHFNLWKLMNWAFFCADRSSKCQTSLHDSSSTTYHSIYNTYRDLLEVIVGILEINFIDCLIRGPVGELLEGQDPLKSFFSSTRKHIVLQVLEESPSILLSSLMTQLGKSQSDWWDRIVEFVFNGLGIKSQELPVSCYEREKDLIRHDNKKETFNTPFTEGFYVYSDNYDSMRIRFRIICLTYYWSLFFSEGPDVEEDPYLNSNILLKELSRKFVDVDFRYLIEFFRASGDDSNQIPRKYQYLMLGQLANTMLLELTTILEPDRFRIQRKVWEDKNDDDSWWLMVVEELLEVINDERIYLPLVASETDRSFGDFTQLWMKVNYLLEWLLDIHFERLQESEIISHRIKDKFSTRCRTADELRSRLYQKFIRQSLESGDPGLSAESKICNPSANFVDIHYNRFGGTL
;
A
#
# COMPACT_ATOMS: atom_id res chain seq x y z
N MET A 1 -33.54 -31.56 -16.39
CA MET A 1 -32.78 -31.14 -15.21
C MET A 1 -31.81 -32.23 -14.80
N THR A 2 -30.52 -32.02 -15.09
CA THR A 2 -29.45 -32.91 -14.61
C THR A 2 -29.33 -32.80 -13.09
N THR A 3 -28.70 -33.78 -12.43
CA THR A 3 -28.39 -33.75 -10.99
C THR A 3 -27.52 -32.54 -10.61
N ALA A 4 -26.70 -32.03 -11.54
CA ALA A 4 -25.92 -30.80 -11.38
C ALA A 4 -26.79 -29.52 -11.42
N GLU A 5 -27.84 -29.48 -12.25
CA GLU A 5 -28.77 -28.33 -12.30
C GLU A 5 -29.64 -28.23 -11.03
N ARG A 6 -29.90 -29.35 -10.34
CA ARG A 6 -30.63 -29.35 -9.06
C ARG A 6 -29.81 -28.83 -7.88
N GLN A 7 -28.49 -28.70 -8.02
CA GLN A 7 -27.60 -28.19 -6.96
C GLN A 7 -27.43 -26.68 -6.98
N ARG A 8 -28.07 -25.97 -7.91
CA ARG A 8 -27.96 -24.52 -8.07
C ARG A 8 -29.07 -23.81 -7.26
N PRO A 9 -28.77 -23.14 -6.14
CA PRO A 9 -29.80 -22.59 -5.24
C PRO A 9 -30.68 -21.50 -5.89
N HIS A 10 -30.11 -20.70 -6.79
CA HIS A 10 -30.80 -19.65 -7.55
C HIS A 10 -31.70 -20.20 -8.69
N VAL A 11 -31.67 -21.51 -8.94
CA VAL A 11 -32.64 -22.17 -9.83
C VAL A 11 -33.96 -22.41 -9.08
N LEU A 12 -33.93 -22.40 -7.75
CA LEU A 12 -35.11 -22.55 -6.89
C LEU A 12 -35.67 -21.20 -6.39
N PHE A 13 -34.84 -20.15 -6.35
CA PHE A 13 -35.21 -18.81 -5.89
C PHE A 13 -34.62 -17.71 -6.78
N PRO A 14 -35.25 -16.53 -6.93
CA PRO A 14 -34.63 -15.38 -7.58
C PRO A 14 -33.26 -15.07 -6.97
N LEU A 15 -32.26 -14.76 -7.81
CA LEU A 15 -30.88 -14.50 -7.37
C LEU A 15 -30.80 -13.48 -6.24
N GLN A 16 -31.57 -12.39 -6.34
CA GLN A 16 -31.61 -11.35 -5.31
C GLN A 16 -32.10 -11.90 -3.97
N THR A 17 -33.17 -12.70 -3.96
CA THR A 17 -33.72 -13.30 -2.74
C THR A 17 -32.71 -14.25 -2.08
N PHE A 18 -31.99 -15.03 -2.88
CA PHE A 18 -30.90 -15.87 -2.38
C PHE A 18 -29.78 -15.04 -1.73
N LEU A 19 -29.38 -13.95 -2.39
CA LEU A 19 -28.34 -13.04 -1.88
C LEU A 19 -28.76 -12.30 -0.62
N ASP A 20 -30.00 -11.85 -0.54
CA ASP A 20 -30.56 -11.21 0.65
C ASP A 20 -30.56 -12.19 1.83
N SER A 21 -31.01 -13.43 1.60
CA SER A 21 -31.02 -14.50 2.62
C SER A 21 -29.61 -14.87 3.06
N GLN A 22 -28.66 -14.94 2.12
CA GLN A 22 -27.25 -15.20 2.43
C GLN A 22 -26.64 -14.06 3.25
N THR A 23 -26.90 -12.82 2.84
CA THR A 23 -26.39 -11.62 3.53
C THR A 23 -26.95 -11.57 4.95
N GLU A 24 -28.26 -11.80 5.14
CA GLU A 24 -28.89 -11.87 6.45
C GLU A 24 -28.29 -12.99 7.31
N TYR A 25 -28.04 -14.17 6.72
CA TYR A 25 -27.42 -15.28 7.45
C TYR A 25 -26.00 -14.96 7.91
N ILE A 26 -25.16 -14.38 7.03
CA ILE A 26 -23.79 -13.99 7.38
C ILE A 26 -23.81 -12.91 8.46
N ASP A 27 -24.71 -11.93 8.35
CA ASP A 27 -24.84 -10.85 9.34
C ASP A 27 -25.29 -11.36 10.71
N ARG A 28 -25.98 -12.51 10.80
CA ARG A 28 -26.37 -13.14 12.08
C ARG A 28 -25.18 -13.65 12.90
N PHE A 29 -24.00 -13.82 12.31
CA PHE A 29 -22.78 -14.05 13.10
C PHE A 29 -22.45 -12.82 13.96
N ILE A 30 -22.94 -11.63 13.60
CA ILE A 30 -22.86 -10.40 14.38
C ILE A 30 -24.27 -9.97 14.84
N PRO A 31 -24.87 -10.64 15.85
CA PRO A 31 -26.22 -10.33 16.29
C PRO A 31 -26.39 -8.88 16.76
N GLU A 32 -25.30 -8.24 17.19
CA GLU A 32 -25.25 -6.85 17.60
C GLU A 32 -25.66 -5.90 16.47
N PHE A 33 -25.54 -6.27 15.19
CA PHE A 33 -26.00 -5.43 14.08
C PHE A 33 -27.47 -5.02 14.19
N LYS A 34 -28.31 -5.78 14.91
CA LYS A 34 -29.71 -5.41 15.18
C LYS A 34 -29.86 -4.18 16.08
N GLN A 35 -28.82 -3.81 16.82
CA GLN A 35 -28.79 -2.70 17.79
C GLN A 35 -28.05 -1.47 17.24
N LEU A 36 -27.65 -1.51 15.96
CA LEU A 36 -26.78 -0.49 15.34
C LEU A 36 -27.45 0.90 15.29
N GLU A 37 -28.79 0.94 15.29
CA GLU A 37 -29.57 2.18 15.26
C GLU A 37 -29.48 2.97 16.57
N ASP A 38 -29.27 2.29 17.71
CA ASP A 38 -29.52 2.86 19.04
C ASP A 38 -28.26 3.05 19.90
N SER A 39 -27.13 2.41 19.57
CA SER A 39 -25.94 2.42 20.45
C SER A 39 -24.60 2.20 19.74
N THR A 40 -23.50 2.55 20.43
CA THR A 40 -22.15 2.14 20.02
C THR A 40 -21.97 0.64 20.28
N ILE A 41 -21.69 -0.11 19.22
CA ILE A 41 -21.49 -1.56 19.30
C ILE A 41 -20.00 -1.84 19.33
N ASN A 42 -19.56 -2.62 20.31
CA ASN A 42 -18.18 -3.11 20.38
C ASN A 42 -18.14 -4.62 20.17
N ILE A 43 -17.56 -5.05 19.06
CA ILE A 43 -17.38 -6.46 18.72
C ILE A 43 -16.03 -6.90 19.30
N ASN A 44 -16.06 -7.61 20.42
CA ASN A 44 -14.88 -8.10 21.13
C ASN A 44 -14.82 -9.63 21.26
N ASN A 45 -15.86 -10.35 20.83
CA ASN A 45 -15.93 -11.80 20.93
C ASN A 45 -15.11 -12.47 19.82
N ILE A 46 -13.95 -13.00 20.19
CA ILE A 46 -13.03 -13.68 19.26
C ILE A 46 -13.67 -14.90 18.61
N LYS A 47 -14.40 -15.72 19.39
CA LYS A 47 -15.03 -16.95 18.89
C LYS A 47 -16.08 -16.64 17.82
N GLN A 48 -16.86 -15.59 18.05
CA GLN A 48 -17.84 -15.10 17.08
C GLN A 48 -17.18 -14.68 15.76
N LEU A 49 -16.05 -13.97 15.84
CA LEU A 49 -15.26 -13.60 14.65
C LEU A 49 -14.63 -14.83 13.99
N ASP A 50 -14.14 -15.80 14.76
CA ASP A 50 -13.58 -17.06 14.23
C ASP A 50 -14.60 -17.88 13.46
N ASP A 51 -15.80 -18.03 14.02
CA ASP A 51 -16.93 -18.74 13.41
C ASP A 51 -17.36 -18.04 12.11
N LEU A 52 -17.40 -16.70 12.11
CA LEU A 52 -17.65 -15.90 10.91
C LEU A 52 -16.57 -16.14 9.84
N LEU A 53 -15.28 -16.05 10.19
CA LEU A 53 -14.19 -16.28 9.25
C LEU A 53 -14.21 -17.71 8.71
N SER A 54 -14.41 -18.71 9.56
CA SER A 54 -14.52 -20.12 9.14
C SER A 54 -15.72 -20.35 8.22
N HIS A 55 -16.83 -19.64 8.46
CA HIS A 55 -17.97 -19.64 7.57
C HIS A 55 -17.58 -19.07 6.19
N LEU A 56 -16.95 -17.90 6.11
CA LEU A 56 -16.54 -17.31 4.82
C LEU A 56 -15.49 -18.16 4.10
N GLU A 57 -14.51 -18.71 4.82
CA GLU A 57 -13.43 -19.54 4.28
C GLU A 57 -13.92 -20.82 3.62
N SER A 58 -15.01 -21.40 4.14
CA SER A 58 -15.54 -22.64 3.56
C SER A 58 -16.11 -22.49 2.14
N SER A 59 -16.30 -21.26 1.64
CA SER A 59 -16.52 -21.00 0.21
C SER A 59 -15.34 -21.37 -0.66
N PHE A 60 -14.14 -21.47 -0.08
CA PHE A 60 -12.88 -21.69 -0.78
C PHE A 60 -12.23 -23.04 -0.46
N LEU A 61 -12.93 -23.94 0.25
CA LEU A 61 -12.41 -25.28 0.60
C LEU A 61 -12.63 -26.31 -0.51
N ARG A 62 -13.47 -26.00 -1.50
CA ARG A 62 -13.72 -26.86 -2.65
C ARG A 62 -12.94 -26.32 -3.84
N ASP A 63 -11.65 -26.66 -3.91
CA ASP A 63 -10.91 -26.64 -5.18
C ASP A 63 -11.46 -27.77 -6.04
N THR A 64 -12.61 -27.54 -6.68
CA THR A 64 -13.09 -28.44 -7.70
C THR A 64 -12.56 -27.94 -9.04
N ASP A 65 -11.87 -28.82 -9.77
CA ASP A 65 -11.48 -28.65 -11.19
C ASP A 65 -12.67 -28.30 -12.12
N ASP A 66 -13.89 -28.29 -11.59
CA ASP A 66 -15.17 -27.97 -12.24
C ASP A 66 -15.37 -26.47 -12.58
N GLY A 67 -14.36 -25.79 -13.11
CA GLY A 67 -14.48 -24.46 -13.73
C GLY A 67 -15.01 -23.31 -12.84
N LEU A 68 -14.88 -22.08 -13.34
CA LEU A 68 -15.23 -20.87 -12.60
C LEU A 68 -16.74 -20.76 -12.26
N GLU A 69 -17.61 -21.40 -13.06
CA GLU A 69 -19.07 -21.34 -12.86
C GLU A 69 -19.55 -22.14 -11.64
N SER A 70 -19.05 -23.35 -11.41
CA SER A 70 -19.47 -24.19 -10.27
C SER A 70 -19.05 -23.57 -8.93
N PHE A 71 -17.84 -23.01 -8.92
CA PHE A 71 -17.26 -22.32 -7.77
C PHE A 71 -18.12 -21.13 -7.30
N CYS A 72 -18.66 -20.34 -8.23
CA CYS A 72 -19.40 -19.12 -7.90
C CYS A 72 -20.68 -19.39 -7.09
N TYR A 73 -21.33 -20.54 -7.24
CA TYR A 73 -22.59 -20.81 -6.52
C TYR A 73 -22.40 -21.13 -5.03
N ASN A 74 -21.20 -21.54 -4.63
CA ASN A 74 -20.85 -21.77 -3.23
C ASN A 74 -20.19 -20.54 -2.57
N LEU A 75 -20.04 -19.45 -3.33
CA LEU A 75 -19.44 -18.21 -2.84
C LEU A 75 -20.36 -17.52 -1.84
N ARG A 76 -19.83 -17.30 -0.63
CA ARG A 76 -20.45 -16.53 0.44
C ARG A 76 -19.96 -15.10 0.29
N ILE A 77 -20.85 -14.20 -0.11
CA ILE A 77 -20.57 -12.80 -0.33
C ILE A 77 -20.88 -12.05 0.98
N PRO A 78 -19.87 -11.54 1.69
CA PRO A 78 -20.07 -10.79 2.92
C PRO A 78 -20.85 -9.50 2.67
N SER A 79 -21.64 -9.05 3.64
CA SER A 79 -22.24 -7.70 3.61
C SER A 79 -21.16 -6.61 3.66
N VAL A 80 -21.52 -5.36 3.35
CA VAL A 80 -20.59 -4.22 3.47
C VAL A 80 -20.09 -4.06 4.91
N ASN A 81 -20.95 -4.27 5.91
CA ASN A 81 -20.54 -4.19 7.32
C ASN A 81 -19.56 -5.31 7.71
N ILE A 82 -19.76 -6.52 7.20
CA ILE A 82 -18.81 -7.61 7.41
C ILE A 82 -17.48 -7.30 6.72
N LEU A 83 -17.49 -6.76 5.49
CA LEU A 83 -16.26 -6.30 4.83
C LEU A 83 -15.54 -5.22 5.66
N ARG A 84 -16.27 -4.24 6.24
CA ARG A 84 -15.68 -3.25 7.16
C ARG A 84 -14.97 -3.90 8.35
N ILE A 85 -15.57 -4.95 8.92
CA ILE A 85 -14.95 -5.75 9.98
C ILE A 85 -13.68 -6.45 9.45
N LEU A 86 -13.74 -7.08 8.27
CA LEU A 86 -12.56 -7.76 7.67
C LEU A 86 -11.40 -6.79 7.43
N PHE A 87 -11.65 -5.60 6.86
CA PHE A 87 -10.63 -4.57 6.69
C PHE A 87 -10.06 -4.10 8.04
N THR A 88 -10.92 -3.97 9.06
CA THR A 88 -10.49 -3.61 10.42
C THR A 88 -9.61 -4.69 11.02
N LEU A 89 -10.00 -5.97 10.95
CA LEU A 89 -9.22 -7.10 11.42
C LEU A 89 -7.88 -7.24 10.68
N ALA A 90 -7.86 -7.03 9.36
CA ALA A 90 -6.65 -7.02 8.55
C ALA A 90 -5.68 -5.89 8.96
N SER A 91 -6.19 -4.76 9.46
CA SER A 91 -5.39 -3.63 9.95
C SER A 91 -4.85 -3.79 11.38
N ARG A 92 -5.21 -4.87 12.10
CA ARG A 92 -4.78 -5.07 13.48
C ARG A 92 -3.45 -5.82 13.54
N CYS A 93 -2.47 -5.19 14.17
CA CYS A 93 -1.19 -5.82 14.48
C CYS A 93 -1.37 -6.87 15.58
N THR A 94 -0.97 -8.12 15.34
CA THR A 94 -1.10 -9.22 16.32
C THR A 94 -0.31 -8.96 17.60
N ALA A 95 0.82 -8.25 17.50
CA ALA A 95 1.63 -7.82 18.65
C ALA A 95 0.86 -6.88 19.60
N SER A 96 -0.20 -6.22 19.12
CA SER A 96 -0.97 -5.24 19.88
C SER A 96 -2.13 -5.83 20.69
N ASN A 97 -2.44 -7.12 20.52
CA ASN A 97 -3.62 -7.76 21.14
C ASN A 97 -3.60 -7.75 22.68
N SER A 98 -2.46 -7.48 23.31
CA SER A 98 -2.30 -7.45 24.78
C SER A 98 -2.37 -6.04 25.40
N THR A 99 -2.52 -4.99 24.59
CA THR A 99 -2.45 -3.58 25.05
C THR A 99 -3.78 -2.96 25.49
N HIS A 100 -4.87 -3.74 25.54
CA HIS A 100 -6.19 -3.24 25.95
C HIS A 100 -6.18 -2.75 27.41
N THR A 101 -6.95 -1.70 27.73
CA THR A 101 -7.01 -1.12 29.07
C THR A 101 -8.11 -1.69 29.97
N SER A 102 -9.10 -2.41 29.43
CA SER A 102 -10.06 -3.21 30.22
C SER A 102 -11.04 -3.92 29.28
N ALA A 103 -10.72 -5.11 28.77
CA ALA A 103 -11.78 -5.91 28.15
C ALA A 103 -12.67 -6.47 29.26
N MET A 104 -13.99 -6.49 29.06
CA MET A 104 -14.88 -7.33 29.85
C MET A 104 -14.96 -8.70 29.20
N ILE A 105 -14.55 -9.74 29.93
CA ILE A 105 -14.84 -11.14 29.58
C ILE A 105 -15.94 -11.56 30.56
N ASP A 106 -17.09 -11.99 30.05
CA ASP A 106 -18.24 -12.43 30.85
C ASP A 106 -18.76 -11.42 31.89
N GLY A 107 -18.73 -10.12 31.57
CA GLY A 107 -19.22 -9.05 32.44
C GLY A 107 -18.33 -8.73 33.66
N LEU A 108 -17.17 -9.38 33.76
CA LEU A 108 -16.15 -9.08 34.76
C LEU A 108 -15.05 -8.21 34.13
N VAL A 109 -14.61 -7.18 34.87
CA VAL A 109 -13.40 -6.42 34.52
C VAL A 109 -12.23 -7.38 34.61
N THR A 110 -11.73 -7.87 33.47
CA THR A 110 -10.56 -8.74 33.46
C THR A 110 -9.29 -7.91 33.39
N THR A 111 -8.27 -8.34 34.12
CA THR A 111 -6.96 -7.69 34.08
C THR A 111 -6.30 -7.96 32.73
N ASN A 112 -5.42 -7.06 32.28
CA ASN A 112 -4.66 -7.24 31.01
C ASN A 112 -3.92 -8.59 30.94
N GLN A 113 -3.52 -9.13 32.09
CA GLN A 113 -2.90 -10.45 32.19
C GLN A 113 -3.88 -11.60 31.87
N GLN A 114 -5.14 -11.49 32.27
CA GLN A 114 -6.17 -12.50 31.97
C GLN A 114 -6.58 -12.48 30.51
N ILE A 115 -6.70 -11.29 29.92
CA ILE A 115 -6.96 -11.12 28.48
C ILE A 115 -5.82 -11.72 27.68
N ARG A 116 -4.57 -11.40 28.05
CA ARG A 116 -3.37 -11.97 27.43
C ARG A 116 -3.34 -13.50 27.56
N ALA A 117 -3.60 -14.05 28.74
CA ALA A 117 -3.67 -15.49 28.95
C ALA A 117 -4.76 -16.14 28.09
N PHE A 118 -5.93 -15.49 27.94
CA PHE A 118 -7.00 -15.98 27.07
C PHE A 118 -6.62 -15.95 25.59
N TYR A 119 -5.98 -14.88 25.10
CA TYR A 119 -5.48 -14.81 23.72
C TYR A 119 -4.37 -15.84 23.47
N GLU A 120 -3.42 -15.98 24.40
CA GLU A 120 -2.35 -16.98 24.31
C GLU A 120 -2.94 -18.39 24.34
N GLU A 121 -3.90 -18.66 25.22
CA GLU A 121 -4.60 -19.94 25.30
C GLU A 121 -5.43 -20.21 24.04
N TYR A 122 -6.12 -19.22 23.49
CA TYR A 122 -6.86 -19.32 22.25
C TYR A 122 -5.93 -19.63 21.07
N SER A 123 -4.82 -18.89 20.95
CA SER A 123 -3.78 -19.09 19.93
C SER A 123 -3.06 -20.44 20.07
N GLN A 124 -2.89 -20.95 21.30
CA GLN A 124 -2.26 -22.25 21.55
C GLN A 124 -3.22 -23.43 21.33
N ARG A 125 -4.51 -23.26 21.64
CA ARG A 125 -5.53 -24.33 21.52
C ARG A 125 -6.06 -24.51 20.11
N ILE A 126 -5.98 -23.47 19.28
CA ILE A 126 -6.53 -23.49 17.93
C ILE A 126 -5.35 -23.45 16.97
N HIS A 127 -5.08 -24.57 16.30
CA HIS A 127 -4.10 -24.68 15.21
C HIS A 127 -4.48 -23.88 13.94
N LYS A 128 -5.24 -22.78 14.08
CA LYS A 128 -5.66 -21.88 12.98
C LYS A 128 -4.78 -20.65 12.97
N THR A 129 -4.55 -20.12 11.78
CA THR A 129 -3.86 -18.85 11.53
C THR A 129 -4.58 -17.67 12.23
N PRO A 130 -3.89 -16.62 12.67
CA PRO A 130 -4.51 -15.44 13.30
C PRO A 130 -5.66 -14.82 12.49
N LEU A 131 -6.62 -14.19 13.19
CA LEU A 131 -7.80 -13.54 12.56
C LEU A 131 -7.41 -12.50 11.50
N ARG A 132 -6.32 -11.76 11.74
CA ARG A 132 -5.76 -10.77 10.81
C ARG A 132 -5.41 -11.42 9.48
N ASP A 133 -4.55 -12.42 9.49
CA ASP A 133 -4.02 -13.07 8.29
C ASP A 133 -5.14 -13.80 7.53
N ARG A 134 -6.08 -14.40 8.25
CA ARG A 134 -7.28 -15.01 7.66
C ARG A 134 -8.18 -13.97 6.98
N SER A 135 -8.32 -12.78 7.57
CA SER A 135 -9.09 -11.67 6.98
C SER A 135 -8.41 -11.15 5.71
N VAL A 136 -7.09 -10.97 5.73
CA VAL A 136 -6.29 -10.63 4.54
C VAL A 136 -6.45 -11.68 3.44
N LEU A 137 -6.30 -12.97 3.79
CA LEU A 137 -6.43 -14.07 2.84
C LEU A 137 -7.82 -14.09 2.20
N LEU A 138 -8.88 -13.90 2.98
CA LEU A 138 -10.25 -13.80 2.47
C LEU A 138 -10.42 -12.61 1.51
N LEU A 139 -9.95 -11.43 1.90
CA LEU A 139 -10.02 -10.24 1.05
C LEU A 139 -9.27 -10.44 -0.27
N ASN A 140 -8.09 -11.05 -0.24
CA ASN A 140 -7.32 -11.40 -1.44
C ASN A 140 -8.05 -12.43 -2.31
N LYS A 141 -8.64 -13.47 -1.72
CA LYS A 141 -9.43 -14.46 -2.48
C LYS A 141 -10.66 -13.81 -3.14
N TYR A 142 -11.35 -12.92 -2.44
CA TYR A 142 -12.44 -12.14 -3.01
C TYR A 142 -11.97 -11.24 -4.16
N LEU A 143 -10.83 -10.57 -3.98
CA LEU A 143 -10.22 -9.74 -5.02
C LEU A 143 -9.87 -10.55 -6.27
N GLN A 144 -9.27 -11.73 -6.10
CA GLN A 144 -8.93 -12.63 -7.21
C GLN A 144 -10.17 -13.08 -8.01
N ILE A 145 -11.32 -13.29 -7.36
CA ILE A 145 -12.58 -13.59 -8.06
C ILE A 145 -12.99 -12.41 -8.95
N VAL A 146 -12.89 -11.19 -8.43
CA VAL A 146 -13.20 -9.97 -9.20
C VAL A 146 -12.24 -9.82 -10.39
N VAL A 147 -10.94 -9.99 -10.18
CA VAL A 147 -9.91 -9.95 -11.25
C VAL A 147 -10.21 -10.98 -12.35
N LYS A 148 -10.43 -12.24 -11.98
CA LYS A 148 -10.75 -13.31 -12.94
C LYS A 148 -12.01 -13.00 -13.74
N SER A 149 -13.04 -12.44 -13.09
CA SER A 149 -14.28 -12.04 -13.77
C SER A 149 -14.08 -10.88 -14.75
N LEU A 150 -13.18 -9.93 -14.44
CA LEU A 150 -12.83 -8.81 -15.32
C LEU A 150 -12.06 -9.29 -16.55
N GLN A 151 -11.06 -10.14 -16.36
CA GLN A 151 -10.24 -10.70 -17.43
C GLN A 151 -11.05 -11.58 -18.39
N ALA A 152 -12.00 -12.36 -17.86
CA ALA A 152 -12.93 -13.14 -18.67
C ALA A 152 -13.80 -12.24 -19.57
N ALA A 153 -14.29 -11.11 -19.05
CA ALA A 153 -15.12 -10.18 -19.81
C ALA A 153 -14.38 -9.48 -20.97
N GLY A 154 -13.07 -9.25 -20.83
CA GLY A 154 -12.26 -8.59 -21.86
C GLY A 154 -11.91 -9.46 -23.07
N SER A 155 -12.11 -10.78 -22.99
CA SER A 155 -11.57 -11.73 -23.98
C SER A 155 -12.50 -12.04 -25.17
N ASN A 156 -13.57 -11.28 -25.42
CA ASN A 156 -14.63 -11.57 -26.42
C ASN A 156 -15.25 -12.98 -26.33
N SER A 157 -14.90 -13.76 -25.30
CA SER A 157 -15.57 -15.01 -25.01
C SER A 157 -16.96 -14.64 -24.49
N SER A 158 -17.97 -15.35 -24.97
CA SER A 158 -19.37 -15.23 -24.56
C SER A 158 -19.62 -15.62 -23.09
N PHE A 159 -18.60 -15.51 -22.23
CA PHE A 159 -18.69 -15.77 -20.81
C PHE A 159 -19.52 -14.65 -20.18
N VAL A 160 -20.75 -15.03 -19.82
CA VAL A 160 -21.69 -14.19 -19.08
C VAL A 160 -20.98 -13.66 -17.84
N GLN A 161 -20.95 -12.33 -17.67
CA GLN A 161 -20.47 -11.70 -16.44
C GLN A 161 -21.10 -12.41 -15.25
N LEU A 162 -20.27 -12.95 -14.36
CA LEU A 162 -20.73 -13.62 -13.15
C LEU A 162 -21.42 -12.57 -12.27
N PRO A 163 -22.76 -12.59 -12.11
CA PRO A 163 -23.46 -11.52 -11.39
C PRO A 163 -22.96 -11.36 -9.96
N LEU A 164 -22.48 -12.46 -9.37
CA LEU A 164 -21.89 -12.52 -8.04
C LEU A 164 -20.57 -11.74 -7.93
N ALA A 165 -19.74 -11.74 -8.97
CA ALA A 165 -18.47 -11.01 -8.98
C ALA A 165 -18.70 -9.49 -9.04
N SER A 166 -19.72 -9.05 -9.81
CA SER A 166 -20.14 -7.65 -9.83
C SER A 166 -20.61 -7.18 -8.46
N ILE A 167 -21.45 -7.97 -7.78
CA ILE A 167 -21.97 -7.62 -6.45
C ILE A 167 -20.85 -7.56 -5.41
N LEU A 168 -19.89 -8.49 -5.49
CA LEU A 168 -18.71 -8.48 -4.63
C LEU A 168 -17.85 -7.22 -4.89
N TYR A 169 -17.61 -6.88 -6.16
CA TYR A 169 -16.91 -5.66 -6.55
C TYR A 169 -17.62 -4.40 -6.05
N ASP A 170 -18.94 -4.30 -6.17
CA ASP A 170 -19.72 -3.18 -5.66
C ASP A 170 -19.59 -3.03 -4.15
N ARG A 171 -19.64 -4.15 -3.41
CA ARG A 171 -19.50 -4.17 -1.95
C ARG A 171 -18.08 -3.80 -1.49
N LEU A 172 -17.04 -4.29 -2.17
CA LEU A 172 -15.64 -3.90 -1.91
C LEU A 172 -15.45 -2.40 -2.17
N THR A 173 -15.90 -1.93 -3.34
CA THR A 173 -15.86 -0.52 -3.73
C THR A 173 -16.63 0.36 -2.75
N ALA A 174 -17.76 -0.11 -2.22
CA ALA A 174 -18.53 0.62 -1.21
C ALA A 174 -17.73 0.85 0.08
N VAL A 175 -16.95 -0.12 0.56
CA VAL A 175 -16.06 0.08 1.71
C VAL A 175 -14.95 1.07 1.39
N LEU A 176 -14.33 0.97 0.20
CA LEU A 176 -13.28 1.90 -0.19
C LEU A 176 -13.79 3.34 -0.35
N LYS A 177 -15.05 3.54 -0.77
CA LYS A 177 -15.69 4.86 -0.78
C LYS A 177 -15.80 5.47 0.61
N ASP A 178 -15.84 4.68 1.67
CA ASP A 178 -15.75 5.20 3.04
C ASP A 178 -14.38 5.84 3.29
N PHE A 179 -13.29 5.27 2.77
CA PHE A 179 -11.93 5.81 2.93
C PHE A 179 -11.69 7.02 2.02
N LEU A 180 -12.34 7.02 0.85
CA LEU A 180 -12.02 7.91 -0.28
C LEU A 180 -13.10 8.95 -0.51
N VAL A 181 -13.38 9.73 0.53
CA VAL A 181 -14.38 10.78 0.42
C VAL A 181 -13.76 12.02 -0.23
N ARG A 182 -14.35 12.45 -1.35
CA ARG A 182 -14.00 13.74 -1.97
C ARG A 182 -14.31 14.87 -1.00
N GLU A 183 -13.29 15.64 -0.66
CA GLU A 183 -13.53 16.98 -0.10
C GLU A 183 -14.20 17.81 -1.20
N ALA A 184 -15.29 18.49 -0.88
CA ALA A 184 -15.93 19.39 -1.82
C ALA A 184 -14.97 20.55 -2.11
N VAL A 185 -14.14 20.42 -3.14
CA VAL A 185 -13.29 21.51 -3.59
C VAL A 185 -14.21 22.55 -4.19
N SER A 186 -14.43 23.66 -3.48
CA SER A 186 -15.21 24.77 -4.01
C SER A 186 -14.38 25.47 -5.09
N HIS A 187 -14.31 24.88 -6.29
CA HIS A 187 -13.80 25.57 -7.45
C HIS A 187 -14.81 26.64 -7.83
N LYS A 188 -14.66 27.85 -7.27
CA LYS A 188 -15.16 29.06 -7.92
C LYS A 188 -14.36 29.24 -9.20
N ARG A 189 -14.62 28.45 -10.24
CA ARG A 189 -14.20 28.77 -11.61
C ARG A 189 -14.76 30.17 -11.87
N LYS A 190 -13.89 31.17 -11.96
CA LYS A 190 -14.29 32.49 -12.47
C LYS A 190 -14.86 32.22 -13.86
N PRO A 191 -16.11 32.61 -14.15
CA PRO A 191 -16.64 32.45 -15.50
C PRO A 191 -15.72 33.22 -16.44
N SER A 192 -15.14 32.51 -17.41
CA SER A 192 -14.46 33.13 -18.52
C SER A 192 -15.46 34.07 -19.19
N SER A 193 -15.15 35.37 -19.17
CA SER A 193 -15.98 36.40 -19.76
C SER A 193 -15.85 36.35 -21.28
N THR A 194 -16.46 35.37 -21.94
CA THR A 194 -16.81 35.48 -23.36
C THR A 194 -18.04 36.37 -23.47
N SER A 195 -17.79 37.68 -23.44
CA SER A 195 -18.78 38.67 -23.89
C SER A 195 -18.91 38.54 -25.42
N PRO A 196 -20.11 38.57 -26.00
CA PRO A 196 -20.28 38.51 -27.45
C PRO A 196 -19.73 39.79 -28.09
N ILE A 197 -18.86 39.59 -29.08
CA ILE A 197 -18.26 40.63 -29.92
C ILE A 197 -19.38 41.35 -30.70
N SER A 198 -19.78 42.53 -30.24
CA SER A 198 -20.55 43.47 -31.04
C SER A 198 -19.58 44.36 -31.84
N ILE A 199 -19.51 44.11 -33.14
CA ILE A 199 -18.78 44.92 -34.12
C ILE A 199 -19.39 46.33 -34.18
N LYS A 200 -18.62 47.35 -33.81
CA LYS A 200 -18.85 48.75 -34.25
C LYS A 200 -17.54 49.41 -34.67
N ARG A 201 -17.65 50.09 -35.81
CA ARG A 201 -16.59 50.70 -36.63
C ARG A 201 -15.88 51.89 -35.95
N HIS A 202 -14.58 51.96 -36.23
CA HIS A 202 -13.67 53.11 -36.34
C HIS A 202 -14.11 54.51 -35.87
N ASN A 203 -13.27 55.14 -35.03
CA ASN A 203 -12.58 56.38 -35.41
C ASN A 203 -11.35 56.67 -34.51
N GLN A 204 -10.30 57.17 -35.16
CA GLN A 204 -9.00 57.59 -34.61
C GLN A 204 -9.08 58.76 -33.62
N LYS A 205 -8.23 58.72 -32.58
CA LYS A 205 -7.33 59.83 -32.14
C LYS A 205 -6.46 59.37 -30.95
N ASP A 206 -5.15 59.40 -31.15
CA ASP A 206 -4.09 59.41 -30.12
C ASP A 206 -4.03 60.76 -29.38
N PRO A 207 -3.15 60.98 -28.36
CA PRO A 207 -2.55 60.05 -27.38
C PRO A 207 -2.63 60.62 -25.94
N GLN A 208 -2.41 59.78 -24.90
CA GLN A 208 -1.60 60.14 -23.71
C GLN A 208 -1.49 58.95 -22.71
N SER A 209 -0.26 58.80 -22.21
CA SER A 209 0.31 57.87 -21.22
C SER A 209 -0.30 58.08 -19.79
N PRO A 210 0.01 57.29 -18.72
CA PRO A 210 1.28 56.60 -18.49
C PRO A 210 1.30 55.19 -17.86
N VAL A 211 2.43 54.57 -18.16
CA VAL A 211 3.13 53.45 -17.53
C VAL A 211 3.09 53.54 -16.00
N LYS A 212 2.69 52.47 -15.32
CA LYS A 212 3.05 52.21 -13.92
C LYS A 212 4.11 51.12 -13.86
N GLN A 213 5.31 51.54 -13.50
CA GLN A 213 6.41 50.70 -13.04
C GLN A 213 5.97 49.96 -11.77
N TYR A 214 6.27 48.67 -11.68
CA TYR A 214 6.29 47.95 -10.41
C TYR A 214 7.71 47.97 -9.87
N THR A 215 7.88 48.63 -8.73
CA THR A 215 9.11 48.67 -7.94
C THR A 215 9.25 47.37 -7.16
N ILE A 216 10.40 46.71 -7.34
CA ILE A 216 10.87 45.60 -6.52
C ILE A 216 11.37 46.21 -5.21
N ASP A 217 10.51 46.29 -4.19
CA ASP A 217 10.90 46.59 -2.80
C ASP A 217 9.78 46.18 -1.84
N SER A 218 9.65 44.88 -1.60
CA SER A 218 8.98 44.35 -0.40
C SER A 218 9.47 42.94 -0.03
N PHE A 219 10.73 42.63 -0.34
CA PHE A 219 11.47 41.55 0.30
C PHE A 219 12.18 42.14 1.52
N PHE A 220 12.13 41.44 2.66
CA PHE A 220 12.71 41.78 3.97
C PHE A 220 11.92 42.70 4.90
N GLN A 221 10.89 42.17 5.57
CA GLN A 221 10.62 42.49 6.99
C GLN A 221 10.07 41.26 7.73
N VAL A 222 10.94 40.53 8.42
CA VAL A 222 10.59 39.53 9.44
C VAL A 222 10.86 40.17 10.81
N SER A 223 9.83 40.22 11.67
CA SER A 223 9.94 40.70 13.05
C SER A 223 10.17 39.51 14.01
N PRO A 224 11.10 39.60 14.98
CA PRO A 224 11.33 38.55 15.97
C PRO A 224 10.41 38.69 17.19
N LYS A 225 9.88 37.56 17.69
CA LYS A 225 9.10 37.50 18.93
C LYS A 225 9.97 37.15 20.13
N THR A 226 9.79 38.01 21.13
CA THR A 226 10.33 38.15 22.49
C THR A 226 10.40 36.87 23.34
N ILE A 227 11.58 36.61 23.88
CA ILE A 227 11.85 35.68 25.00
C ILE A 227 11.62 36.42 26.32
N LYS A 228 10.85 35.84 27.25
CA LYS A 228 10.70 36.35 28.62
C LYS A 228 11.52 35.48 29.59
N THR A 229 12.50 36.13 30.20
CA THR A 229 13.32 35.65 31.32
C THR A 229 12.65 36.01 32.66
N THR A 230 12.72 35.12 33.64
CA THR A 230 12.53 35.46 35.06
C THR A 230 13.68 34.84 35.87
N GLN A 231 14.50 35.70 36.48
CA GLN A 231 15.48 35.42 37.55
C GLN A 231 14.71 35.29 38.90
N THR A 232 15.17 34.79 40.05
CA THR A 232 16.48 34.76 40.76
C THR A 232 16.30 34.00 42.09
N SER A 233 17.35 33.33 42.62
CA SER A 233 17.90 33.49 44.01
C SER A 233 18.76 32.27 44.44
N SER A 234 20.10 32.42 44.52
CA SER A 234 20.97 32.50 45.75
C SER A 234 21.46 31.14 46.32
N SER A 235 22.66 30.62 46.01
CA SER A 235 24.03 30.88 46.57
C SER A 235 24.49 29.82 47.63
N PRO A 236 25.77 29.72 48.09
CA PRO A 236 26.86 28.87 47.50
C PRO A 236 27.71 28.04 48.53
N LYS A 237 28.59 27.11 48.06
CA LYS A 237 29.94 26.68 48.60
C LYS A 237 30.39 25.31 48.00
N ILE A 238 31.49 25.21 47.25
CA ILE A 238 32.88 24.83 47.61
C ILE A 238 33.02 23.46 48.33
N MET A 239 33.61 22.43 47.68
CA MET A 239 34.94 21.84 47.95
C MET A 239 35.16 20.47 47.23
N GLU A 240 36.43 20.18 46.90
CA GLU A 240 37.01 18.99 46.26
C GLU A 240 36.78 17.66 47.01
N LYS A 241 36.78 16.51 46.30
CA LYS A 241 37.81 15.44 46.41
C LYS A 241 37.47 14.17 45.59
N ASN A 242 38.54 13.55 45.08
CA ASN A 242 38.64 12.20 44.54
C ASN A 242 38.18 11.14 45.57
N ASP A 243 37.67 10.00 45.10
CA ASP A 243 38.34 8.70 45.27
C ASP A 243 37.59 7.55 44.56
N ASP A 244 38.41 6.58 44.15
CA ASP A 244 38.10 5.30 43.53
C ASP A 244 37.20 4.40 44.39
N SER A 245 36.44 3.52 43.73
CA SER A 245 36.29 2.13 44.18
C SER A 245 35.63 1.27 43.12
N GLU A 246 36.45 0.43 42.48
CA GLU A 246 36.09 -0.85 41.88
C GLU A 246 35.32 -1.72 42.88
N VAL A 247 34.26 -2.39 42.43
CA VAL A 247 33.80 -3.67 43.02
C VAL A 247 33.29 -4.56 41.89
N SER A 248 34.19 -5.46 41.47
CA SER A 248 33.89 -6.79 40.94
C SER A 248 33.31 -7.63 42.06
N ASP A 249 32.41 -8.58 41.77
CA ASP A 249 32.45 -9.91 42.40
C ASP A 249 31.56 -10.91 41.66
N SER A 250 32.16 -12.08 41.46
CA SER A 250 31.76 -13.25 40.72
C SER A 250 31.72 -14.44 41.68
N GLU A 251 30.92 -15.45 41.30
CA GLU A 251 30.93 -16.85 41.81
C GLU A 251 30.36 -17.03 43.24
N GLU A 252 29.67 -18.11 43.61
CA GLU A 252 29.97 -19.52 43.35
C GLU A 252 28.75 -20.41 43.73
N GLU A 253 28.66 -21.60 43.14
CA GLU A 253 27.72 -22.68 43.47
C GLU A 253 28.10 -23.38 44.78
N GLU A 254 27.12 -23.80 45.60
CA GLU A 254 27.35 -24.90 46.54
C GLU A 254 26.10 -25.78 46.72
N GLU A 255 26.35 -27.07 46.52
CA GLU A 255 25.44 -28.20 46.55
C GLU A 255 25.43 -28.81 47.97
N LEU A 256 24.26 -29.15 48.52
CA LEU A 256 23.94 -30.43 49.21
C LEU A 256 23.00 -30.38 50.44
N LYS A 257 22.07 -31.36 50.39
CA LYS A 257 21.53 -32.22 51.47
C LYS A 257 20.22 -31.83 52.20
N LEU A 258 19.17 -32.48 51.69
CA LEU A 258 18.03 -33.08 52.39
C LEU A 258 18.33 -33.57 53.83
N SER A 259 17.43 -33.23 54.76
CA SER A 259 16.76 -34.25 55.58
C SER A 259 15.41 -33.78 56.16
N SER A 260 14.44 -34.68 56.06
CA SER A 260 13.20 -34.87 56.86
C SER A 260 12.11 -33.78 56.96
N SER A 261 11.01 -33.95 56.19
CA SER A 261 9.62 -33.82 56.71
C SER A 261 8.55 -34.41 55.75
N THR A 262 8.73 -35.64 55.28
CA THR A 262 7.71 -36.32 54.46
C THR A 262 6.40 -36.62 55.20
N ALA A 263 6.36 -36.53 56.53
CA ALA A 263 5.14 -36.73 57.32
C ALA A 263 4.25 -35.47 57.45
N GLU A 264 4.76 -34.28 57.13
CA GLU A 264 3.97 -33.03 57.19
C GLU A 264 3.23 -32.78 55.87
N ILE A 265 3.84 -33.13 54.74
CA ILE A 265 3.23 -33.00 53.41
C ILE A 265 2.07 -34.00 53.22
N GLU A 266 2.18 -35.23 53.75
CA GLU A 266 1.11 -36.23 53.64
C GLU A 266 -0.12 -35.88 54.50
N ASN A 267 0.09 -35.23 55.65
CA ASN A 267 -1.00 -34.73 56.49
C ASN A 267 -1.66 -33.46 55.92
N GLU A 268 -0.92 -32.66 55.15
CA GLU A 268 -1.44 -31.48 54.47
C GLU A 268 -2.24 -31.87 53.21
N ILE A 269 -1.80 -32.89 52.46
CA ILE A 269 -2.53 -33.45 51.31
C ILE A 269 -3.85 -34.11 51.73
N ASN A 270 -3.89 -34.81 52.87
CA ASN A 270 -5.12 -35.42 53.40
C ASN A 270 -6.15 -34.40 53.91
N ARG A 271 -5.73 -33.16 54.20
CA ARG A 271 -6.65 -32.06 54.56
C ARG A 271 -7.46 -31.54 53.37
N PHE A 272 -7.00 -31.76 52.14
CA PHE A 272 -7.65 -31.29 50.91
C PHE A 272 -8.41 -32.38 50.13
N GLN A 273 -8.36 -33.65 50.56
CA GLN A 273 -9.07 -34.74 49.86
C GLN A 273 -10.56 -34.87 50.20
N SER A 274 -11.08 -34.12 51.18
CA SER A 274 -12.52 -34.11 51.52
C SER A 274 -13.38 -33.10 50.73
N TYR A 275 -12.80 -32.41 49.72
CA TYR A 275 -13.52 -31.49 48.83
C TYR A 275 -13.50 -31.90 47.34
N ASN A 276 -13.46 -33.20 47.06
CA ASN A 276 -13.65 -33.71 45.70
C ASN A 276 -15.14 -33.92 45.38
N ILE A 277 -15.89 -32.81 45.24
CA ILE A 277 -17.19 -32.75 44.54
C ILE A 277 -17.22 -31.45 43.73
N SER A 278 -17.39 -31.60 42.41
CA SER A 278 -17.45 -30.53 41.41
C SER A 278 -18.25 -29.27 41.83
N PRO A 279 -17.68 -28.06 41.74
CA PRO A 279 -18.40 -26.81 41.99
C PRO A 279 -19.02 -26.20 40.72
N THR A 280 -19.35 -26.97 39.69
CA THR A 280 -20.01 -26.42 38.48
C THR A 280 -21.53 -26.27 38.60
N ASN A 281 -22.17 -26.76 39.70
CA ASN A 281 -23.65 -26.81 39.78
C ASN A 281 -24.30 -26.05 40.96
N ARG A 282 -23.56 -25.29 41.77
CA ARG A 282 -24.15 -24.51 42.88
C ARG A 282 -24.05 -22.99 42.77
N PHE A 283 -23.26 -22.44 41.85
CA PHE A 283 -23.16 -20.99 41.69
C PHE A 283 -24.19 -20.41 40.67
N MET A 284 -24.77 -21.26 39.81
CA MET A 284 -25.67 -20.86 38.73
C MET A 284 -27.14 -20.60 39.13
N ASN A 285 -27.55 -20.82 40.37
CA ASN A 285 -28.97 -20.68 40.77
C ASN A 285 -29.26 -19.54 41.75
N THR A 286 -28.28 -18.74 42.16
CA THR A 286 -28.48 -17.71 43.20
C THR A 286 -28.17 -16.27 42.75
N ILE A 287 -27.77 -16.06 41.48
CA ILE A 287 -27.47 -14.73 40.91
C ILE A 287 -28.16 -14.60 39.54
N PHE A 288 -29.47 -14.85 39.46
CA PHE A 288 -30.24 -14.71 38.21
C PHE A 288 -31.48 -13.82 38.34
N ASN A 289 -31.66 -13.11 39.45
CA ASN A 289 -32.88 -12.32 39.68
C ASN A 289 -32.73 -10.81 39.69
N ASP A 290 -31.55 -10.23 39.46
CA ASP A 290 -31.44 -8.79 39.24
C ASP A 290 -30.29 -8.46 38.29
N VAL A 291 -30.57 -7.53 37.36
CA VAL A 291 -29.75 -7.01 36.25
C VAL A 291 -29.96 -7.71 34.89
N GLN A 292 -30.71 -7.03 34.02
CA GLN A 292 -30.89 -7.36 32.61
C GLN A 292 -29.58 -7.12 31.83
N THR A 293 -28.83 -8.19 31.55
CA THR A 293 -27.78 -8.21 30.52
C THR A 293 -28.09 -9.33 29.53
N SER A 294 -28.57 -8.98 28.35
CA SER A 294 -28.89 -9.89 27.24
C SER A 294 -27.62 -10.35 26.53
N GLY A 295 -26.97 -11.40 27.03
CA GLY A 295 -25.73 -11.94 26.47
C GLY A 295 -25.59 -13.46 26.50
N MET A 296 -26.65 -14.21 26.79
CA MET A 296 -26.61 -15.67 26.77
C MET A 296 -27.81 -16.21 26.01
N ASN A 297 -27.62 -16.61 24.75
CA ASN A 297 -28.48 -17.60 24.12
C ASN A 297 -27.61 -18.66 23.46
N ASN A 298 -27.84 -19.90 23.91
CA ASN A 298 -27.26 -21.14 23.45
C ASN A 298 -27.24 -21.25 21.92
N ALA A 299 -26.21 -21.91 21.37
CA ALA A 299 -26.12 -22.30 19.96
C ALA A 299 -27.34 -23.13 19.45
N GLY A 300 -28.18 -23.65 20.35
CA GLY A 300 -29.47 -24.28 20.03
C GLY A 300 -30.60 -23.32 19.61
N ALA A 301 -30.42 -21.99 19.76
CA ALA A 301 -31.40 -20.99 19.34
C ALA A 301 -31.45 -20.79 17.80
N LEU A 302 -30.41 -21.19 17.07
CA LEU A 302 -30.36 -21.10 15.60
C LEU A 302 -31.27 -22.13 14.89
N PHE A 303 -31.67 -23.20 15.58
CA PHE A 303 -32.45 -24.31 15.00
C PHE A 303 -33.84 -24.48 15.62
N SER A 304 -34.15 -23.80 16.73
CA SER A 304 -35.46 -23.89 17.40
C SER A 304 -36.54 -23.00 16.78
N SER A 305 -36.21 -22.14 15.81
CA SER A 305 -37.19 -21.31 15.10
C SER A 305 -37.82 -21.99 13.88
N PHE A 306 -37.56 -23.28 13.64
CA PHE A 306 -38.06 -24.00 12.45
C PHE A 306 -39.24 -24.94 12.72
N ASP A 307 -39.57 -25.24 13.98
CA ASP A 307 -40.68 -26.14 14.33
C ASP A 307 -41.71 -25.44 15.22
N ASP A 308 -42.59 -24.64 14.61
CA ASP A 308 -43.97 -24.51 15.09
C ASP A 308 -44.88 -23.87 14.02
N ASN A 309 -45.41 -24.68 13.12
CA ASN A 309 -46.62 -24.34 12.35
C ASN A 309 -47.72 -25.36 12.66
N GLY A 310 -48.14 -25.36 13.92
CA GLY A 310 -49.42 -25.89 14.35
C GLY A 310 -50.58 -25.00 13.90
N VAL A 311 -51.40 -25.57 13.01
CA VAL A 311 -52.71 -25.11 12.54
C VAL A 311 -53.51 -24.31 13.58
N LYS A 312 -53.68 -22.99 13.39
CA LYS A 312 -54.86 -22.25 13.90
C LYS A 312 -55.36 -21.19 12.91
N SER A 313 -56.58 -21.47 12.46
CA SER A 313 -57.54 -20.67 11.70
C SER A 313 -57.60 -19.18 12.08
N TYR A 314 -57.52 -18.29 11.10
CA TYR A 314 -58.02 -16.92 11.22
C TYR A 314 -58.97 -16.52 10.10
N LYS A 315 -60.05 -15.88 10.54
CA LYS A 315 -61.25 -15.51 9.82
C LYS A 315 -61.00 -14.42 8.77
N LYS A 316 -61.64 -14.64 7.63
CA LYS A 316 -61.96 -13.74 6.52
C LYS A 316 -62.31 -12.30 6.99
N LYS A 317 -61.51 -11.31 6.59
CA LYS A 317 -61.95 -9.90 6.45
C LYS A 317 -61.45 -9.33 5.13
N LYS A 318 -62.33 -8.51 4.56
CA LYS A 318 -62.40 -8.05 3.17
C LYS A 318 -61.23 -7.15 2.78
N SER A 319 -60.78 -7.30 1.53
CA SER A 319 -59.96 -6.33 0.81
C SER A 319 -60.68 -4.97 0.70
N PRO A 320 -59.90 -3.87 0.68
CA PRO A 320 -59.81 -3.13 -0.57
C PRO A 320 -58.41 -2.57 -0.88
N GLY A 321 -58.09 -2.50 -2.17
CA GLY A 321 -57.25 -1.44 -2.75
C GLY A 321 -55.74 -1.62 -2.64
N ALA A 322 -55.16 -2.32 -3.62
CA ALA A 322 -53.72 -2.35 -3.86
C ALA A 322 -53.16 -0.96 -4.22
N ARG A 323 -52.22 -0.48 -3.40
CA ARG A 323 -51.01 0.28 -3.79
C ARG A 323 -50.08 0.34 -2.58
N ALA A 324 -49.45 -0.79 -2.27
CA ALA A 324 -48.27 -0.80 -1.42
C ALA A 324 -47.09 -0.37 -2.31
N THR A 325 -46.77 0.92 -2.27
CA THR A 325 -45.43 1.38 -2.62
C THR A 325 -44.45 0.65 -1.72
N LEU A 326 -43.71 -0.29 -2.31
CA LEU A 326 -42.55 -0.92 -1.70
C LEU A 326 -41.69 0.17 -1.08
N ARG A 327 -41.55 0.13 0.25
CA ARG A 327 -40.46 0.78 0.94
C ARG A 327 -39.19 0.14 0.41
N ALA A 328 -38.56 0.80 -0.56
CA ALA A 328 -37.14 0.64 -0.81
C ALA A 328 -36.43 0.81 0.54
N SER A 329 -35.63 -0.18 0.90
CA SER A 329 -34.64 -0.09 1.95
C SER A 329 -33.90 1.24 1.82
N THR A 330 -34.22 2.17 2.71
CA THR A 330 -33.41 3.36 2.90
C THR A 330 -32.05 2.86 3.39
N PRO A 331 -30.92 3.28 2.81
CA PRO A 331 -29.63 2.70 3.15
C PRO A 331 -29.30 3.07 4.60
N LEU A 332 -28.86 2.08 5.38
CA LEU A 332 -28.23 2.20 6.71
C LEU A 332 -26.93 3.06 6.68
N SER A 333 -26.80 4.05 5.80
CA SER A 333 -25.50 4.51 5.29
C SER A 333 -24.61 5.26 6.27
N ASP A 334 -25.13 5.71 7.43
CA ASP A 334 -24.36 6.56 8.35
C ASP A 334 -24.20 5.96 9.76
N GLN A 335 -24.80 4.80 10.04
CA GLN A 335 -24.79 4.22 11.39
C GLN A 335 -23.56 3.35 11.68
N TRP A 336 -22.80 2.96 10.66
CA TRP A 336 -21.60 2.16 10.81
C TRP A 336 -20.49 2.87 11.60
N HIS A 337 -20.56 4.20 11.78
CA HIS A 337 -19.63 4.98 12.61
C HIS A 337 -19.68 4.59 14.10
N ASN A 338 -20.75 3.91 14.52
CA ASN A 338 -20.95 3.38 15.87
C ASN A 338 -20.32 2.00 16.08
N LEU A 339 -19.80 1.37 15.02
CA LEU A 339 -19.11 0.08 15.12
C LEU A 339 -17.69 0.26 15.65
N LYS A 340 -17.35 -0.59 16.60
CA LYS A 340 -16.00 -0.79 17.11
C LYS A 340 -15.63 -2.26 17.10
N VAL A 341 -14.36 -2.56 16.90
CA VAL A 341 -13.81 -3.92 16.95
C VAL A 341 -12.65 -3.92 17.94
N PHE A 342 -12.81 -4.68 19.03
CA PHE A 342 -11.93 -4.64 20.20
C PHE A 342 -11.65 -3.20 20.66
N GLU A 343 -12.71 -2.43 20.95
CA GLU A 343 -12.71 -1.06 21.50
C GLU A 343 -12.20 0.05 20.56
N GLU A 344 -11.72 -0.31 19.37
CA GLU A 344 -11.24 0.64 18.38
C GLU A 344 -12.30 0.96 17.35
N ASP A 345 -12.26 2.19 16.85
CA ASP A 345 -13.02 2.56 15.67
C ASP A 345 -12.63 1.68 14.49
N ILE A 346 -13.61 1.25 13.70
CA ILE A 346 -13.34 0.53 12.46
C ILE A 346 -12.46 1.36 11.50
N LEU A 347 -11.69 0.66 10.65
CA LEU A 347 -10.77 1.30 9.71
C LEU A 347 -11.49 2.32 8.79
N SER A 348 -12.73 2.01 8.36
CA SER A 348 -13.57 2.94 7.60
C SER A 348 -13.74 4.28 8.27
N LYS A 349 -13.86 4.32 9.60
CA LYS A 349 -14.02 5.57 10.34
C LYS A 349 -12.68 6.30 10.50
N LYS A 350 -11.59 5.55 10.70
CA LYS A 350 -10.24 6.11 10.85
C LYS A 350 -9.73 6.78 9.59
N LEU A 351 -9.99 6.20 8.42
CA LEU A 351 -9.47 6.69 7.14
C LEU A 351 -10.41 7.68 6.44
N ASN A 352 -11.67 7.80 6.87
CA ASN A 352 -12.65 8.67 6.24
C ASN A 352 -12.38 10.15 6.58
N PRO A 353 -12.07 11.01 5.60
CA PRO A 353 -11.78 12.43 5.85
C PRO A 353 -12.92 13.22 6.49
N ARG A 354 -14.19 12.79 6.32
CA ARG A 354 -15.35 13.42 6.97
C ARG A 354 -15.46 13.05 8.45
N ALA A 355 -15.08 11.83 8.81
CA ALA A 355 -15.12 11.36 10.19
C ALA A 355 -13.82 11.67 10.95
N ASN A 356 -12.69 11.74 10.23
CA ASN A 356 -11.37 11.99 10.76
C ASN A 356 -10.59 12.93 9.82
N SER A 357 -10.54 14.21 10.17
CA SER A 357 -9.85 15.23 9.39
C SER A 357 -8.32 15.16 9.49
N HIS A 358 -7.79 14.40 10.45
CA HIS A 358 -6.36 14.36 10.74
C HIS A 358 -5.65 13.15 10.16
N PHE A 359 -6.38 12.10 9.76
CA PHE A 359 -5.79 10.85 9.26
C PHE A 359 -6.56 10.33 8.06
N ASN A 360 -5.83 9.88 7.04
CA ASN A 360 -6.38 9.39 5.78
C ASN A 360 -5.48 8.27 5.21
N LEU A 361 -5.84 7.74 4.04
CA LEU A 361 -5.09 6.64 3.43
C LEU A 361 -3.63 7.00 3.09
N TRP A 362 -3.35 8.23 2.67
CA TRP A 362 -1.98 8.68 2.43
C TRP A 362 -1.12 8.69 3.70
N LYS A 363 -1.69 9.13 4.83
CA LYS A 363 -0.99 9.08 6.11
C LYS A 363 -0.79 7.65 6.62
N LEU A 364 -1.70 6.73 6.29
CA LEU A 364 -1.51 5.31 6.56
C LEU A 364 -0.33 4.71 5.77
N MET A 365 -0.26 5.00 4.47
CA MET A 365 0.88 4.59 3.63
C MET A 365 2.19 5.16 4.16
N ASN A 366 2.19 6.46 4.48
CA ASN A 366 3.34 7.14 5.05
C ASN A 366 3.81 6.49 6.38
N TRP A 367 2.87 6.16 7.27
CA TRP A 367 3.15 5.45 8.52
C TRP A 367 3.74 4.06 8.27
N ALA A 368 3.14 3.27 7.38
CA ALA A 368 3.62 1.93 7.04
C ALA A 368 5.06 1.95 6.50
N PHE A 369 5.38 2.88 5.60
CA PHE A 369 6.71 3.03 5.03
C PHE A 369 7.75 3.56 6.01
N PHE A 370 7.35 4.38 6.98
CA PHE A 370 8.20 4.74 8.10
C PHE A 370 8.52 3.55 9.00
N CYS A 371 7.53 2.69 9.29
CA CYS A 371 7.76 1.46 10.04
C CYS A 371 8.71 0.51 9.30
N ALA A 372 8.59 0.39 7.97
CA ALA A 372 9.53 -0.38 7.15
C ALA A 372 10.97 0.11 7.31
N ASP A 373 11.18 1.43 7.27
CA ASP A 373 12.50 2.03 7.40
C ASP A 373 13.11 1.80 8.78
N ARG A 374 12.31 1.98 9.84
CA ARG A 374 12.76 1.73 11.22
C ARG A 374 13.12 0.27 11.45
N SER A 375 12.27 -0.64 10.99
CA SER A 375 12.54 -2.08 11.04
C SER A 375 13.81 -2.47 10.28
N SER A 376 13.98 -1.98 9.05
CA SER A 376 15.18 -2.20 8.24
C SER A 376 16.45 -1.66 8.91
N LYS A 377 16.38 -0.52 9.60
CA LYS A 377 17.51 0.00 10.39
C LYS A 377 17.80 -0.89 11.59
N CYS A 378 16.79 -1.40 12.29
CA CYS A 378 16.99 -2.37 13.37
C CYS A 378 17.60 -3.69 12.88
N GLN A 379 17.27 -4.17 11.67
CA GLN A 379 17.98 -5.31 11.07
C GLN A 379 19.49 -5.04 11.01
N THR A 380 19.88 -3.83 10.63
CA THR A 380 21.29 -3.49 10.48
C THR A 380 22.06 -3.52 11.81
N SER A 381 21.41 -3.15 12.92
CA SER A 381 22.03 -3.10 14.25
C SER A 381 21.87 -4.38 15.08
N LEU A 382 20.75 -5.10 14.94
CA LEU A 382 20.35 -6.24 15.79
C LEU A 382 20.31 -7.58 15.05
N HIS A 383 20.57 -7.61 13.74
CA HIS A 383 20.52 -8.79 12.87
C HIS A 383 19.16 -9.52 12.80
N ASP A 384 18.08 -8.93 13.34
CA ASP A 384 16.72 -9.47 13.29
C ASP A 384 15.67 -8.35 13.25
N SER A 385 15.25 -7.96 12.05
CA SER A 385 14.12 -7.04 11.80
C SER A 385 12.81 -7.67 12.24
N SER A 386 12.68 -8.99 12.07
CA SER A 386 11.41 -9.70 12.19
C SER A 386 10.87 -9.69 13.63
N SER A 387 11.74 -9.53 14.63
CA SER A 387 11.35 -9.42 16.04
C SER A 387 10.96 -8.01 16.48
N THR A 388 11.04 -6.99 15.61
CA THR A 388 10.62 -5.63 15.96
C THR A 388 9.11 -5.45 15.85
N THR A 389 8.56 -4.60 16.73
CA THR A 389 7.18 -4.12 16.61
C THR A 389 6.98 -3.26 15.36
N TYR A 390 8.02 -2.54 14.91
CA TYR A 390 8.01 -1.84 13.62
C TYR A 390 7.77 -2.79 12.44
N HIS A 391 8.49 -3.92 12.38
CA HIS A 391 8.24 -4.96 11.38
C HIS A 391 6.82 -5.48 11.46
N SER A 392 6.35 -5.80 12.67
CA SER A 392 4.99 -6.31 12.88
C SER A 392 3.91 -5.33 12.40
N ILE A 393 4.11 -4.03 12.60
CA ILE A 393 3.21 -2.97 12.13
C ILE A 393 3.31 -2.82 10.61
N TYR A 394 4.53 -2.77 10.06
CA TYR A 394 4.74 -2.68 8.61
C TYR A 394 4.11 -3.88 7.89
N ASN A 395 4.41 -5.11 8.32
CA ASN A 395 3.85 -6.34 7.78
C ASN A 395 2.31 -6.30 7.83
N THR A 396 1.74 -5.80 8.94
CA THR A 396 0.30 -5.55 9.10
C THR A 396 -0.27 -4.72 7.95
N TYR A 397 0.34 -3.56 7.74
CA TYR A 397 -0.15 -2.61 6.75
C TYR A 397 0.25 -2.92 5.32
N ARG A 398 1.35 -3.63 5.08
CA ARG A 398 1.74 -4.11 3.75
C ARG A 398 0.61 -4.93 3.15
N ASP A 399 0.20 -5.99 3.82
CA ASP A 399 -0.81 -6.91 3.30
C ASP A 399 -2.17 -6.22 3.10
N LEU A 400 -2.53 -5.30 4.00
CA LEU A 400 -3.74 -4.49 3.87
C LEU A 400 -3.67 -3.54 2.66
N LEU A 401 -2.55 -2.85 2.50
CA LEU A 401 -2.34 -1.89 1.42
C LEU A 401 -2.30 -2.62 0.07
N GLU A 402 -1.78 -3.85 -0.01
CA GLU A 402 -1.84 -4.65 -1.23
C GLU A 402 -3.28 -4.93 -1.69
N VAL A 403 -4.16 -5.25 -0.74
CA VAL A 403 -5.60 -5.41 -1.02
C VAL A 403 -6.19 -4.08 -1.50
N ILE A 404 -5.92 -2.98 -0.79
CA ILE A 404 -6.47 -1.65 -1.11
C ILE A 404 -6.00 -1.18 -2.49
N VAL A 405 -4.71 -1.26 -2.78
CA VAL A 405 -4.11 -0.87 -4.06
C VAL A 405 -4.65 -1.78 -5.17
N GLY A 406 -4.80 -3.08 -4.94
CA GLY A 406 -5.42 -3.97 -5.91
C GLY A 406 -6.86 -3.58 -6.26
N ILE A 407 -7.67 -3.18 -5.27
CA ILE A 407 -9.04 -2.68 -5.52
C ILE A 407 -9.00 -1.36 -6.30
N LEU A 408 -8.07 -0.46 -5.98
CA LEU A 408 -7.90 0.81 -6.70
C LEU A 408 -7.52 0.60 -8.17
N GLU A 409 -6.55 -0.28 -8.45
CA GLU A 409 -6.14 -0.62 -9.81
C GLU A 409 -7.32 -1.23 -10.58
N ILE A 410 -8.02 -2.20 -9.99
CA ILE A 410 -9.21 -2.81 -10.59
C ILE A 410 -10.28 -1.76 -10.88
N ASN A 411 -10.60 -0.91 -9.91
CA ASN A 411 -11.63 0.11 -10.07
C ASN A 411 -11.28 1.08 -11.20
N PHE A 412 -10.01 1.47 -11.30
CA PHE A 412 -9.54 2.35 -12.35
C PHE A 412 -9.67 1.68 -13.72
N ILE A 413 -9.17 0.46 -13.88
CA ILE A 413 -9.24 -0.30 -15.13
C ILE A 413 -10.70 -0.58 -15.54
N ASP A 414 -11.54 -0.97 -14.59
CA ASP A 414 -12.97 -1.19 -14.80
C ASP A 414 -13.68 0.09 -15.28
N CYS A 415 -13.40 1.23 -14.67
CA CYS A 415 -13.96 2.52 -15.09
C CYS A 415 -13.51 2.89 -16.52
N LEU A 416 -12.25 2.62 -16.88
CA LEU A 416 -11.70 2.88 -18.20
C LEU A 416 -12.27 1.98 -19.30
N ILE A 417 -12.58 0.72 -18.99
CA ILE A 417 -13.02 -0.28 -19.98
C ILE A 417 -14.54 -0.40 -20.05
N ARG A 418 -15.21 -0.48 -18.90
CA ARG A 418 -16.65 -0.78 -18.79
C ARG A 418 -17.47 0.36 -18.19
N GLY A 419 -16.83 1.33 -17.54
CA GLY A 419 -17.49 2.48 -16.95
C GLY A 419 -17.84 3.58 -17.96
N PRO A 420 -18.22 4.78 -17.46
CA PRO A 420 -18.60 5.91 -18.29
C PRO A 420 -17.50 6.34 -19.28
N VAL A 421 -16.23 6.09 -18.94
CA VAL A 421 -15.10 6.35 -19.86
C VAL A 421 -15.05 5.29 -20.95
N GLY A 422 -15.20 4.00 -20.61
CA GLY A 422 -15.22 2.91 -21.59
C GLY A 422 -16.31 3.07 -22.65
N GLU A 423 -17.52 3.47 -22.24
CA GLU A 423 -18.63 3.79 -23.16
C GLU A 423 -18.27 4.92 -24.15
N LEU A 424 -17.41 5.87 -23.75
CA LEU A 424 -16.94 6.96 -24.61
C LEU A 424 -15.77 6.56 -25.52
N LEU A 425 -15.04 5.49 -25.18
CA LEU A 425 -13.79 5.07 -25.82
C LEU A 425 -13.92 3.87 -26.78
N GLU A 426 -15.12 3.29 -26.92
CA GLU A 426 -15.51 2.34 -27.97
C GLU A 426 -14.57 1.11 -28.14
N GLY A 427 -13.97 0.62 -27.04
CA GLY A 427 -13.59 -0.80 -26.92
C GLY A 427 -12.22 -1.26 -27.45
N GLN A 428 -11.14 -0.49 -27.23
CA GLN A 428 -9.75 -0.99 -27.32
C GLN A 428 -8.93 -0.52 -26.10
N ASP A 429 -7.61 -0.56 -26.23
CA ASP A 429 -6.68 0.03 -25.29
C ASP A 429 -7.08 1.47 -24.87
N PRO A 430 -7.41 1.73 -23.60
CA PRO A 430 -8.05 2.98 -23.19
C PRO A 430 -7.27 4.24 -23.55
N LEU A 431 -5.94 4.26 -23.41
CA LEU A 431 -5.15 5.43 -23.82
C LEU A 431 -5.14 5.62 -25.34
N LYS A 432 -4.98 4.55 -26.12
CA LYS A 432 -5.01 4.66 -27.59
C LYS A 432 -6.37 5.14 -28.10
N SER A 433 -7.45 4.62 -27.51
CA SER A 433 -8.80 5.10 -27.78
C SER A 433 -8.96 6.57 -27.36
N PHE A 434 -8.43 6.96 -26.20
CA PHE A 434 -8.50 8.34 -25.74
C PHE A 434 -7.79 9.31 -26.69
N PHE A 435 -6.55 9.02 -27.10
CA PHE A 435 -5.80 9.89 -28.00
C PHE A 435 -6.37 9.97 -29.42
N SER A 436 -7.13 8.96 -29.85
CA SER A 436 -7.85 8.98 -31.13
C SER A 436 -9.29 9.51 -31.04
N SER A 437 -9.85 9.64 -29.83
CA SER A 437 -11.23 10.08 -29.61
C SER A 437 -11.41 11.58 -29.84
N THR A 438 -12.54 11.98 -30.42
CA THR A 438 -12.98 13.38 -30.49
C THR A 438 -13.56 13.88 -29.16
N ARG A 439 -13.78 12.98 -28.18
CA ARG A 439 -14.44 13.26 -26.89
C ARG A 439 -13.46 13.40 -25.71
N LYS A 440 -12.18 13.67 -25.97
CA LYS A 440 -11.11 13.76 -24.95
C LYS A 440 -11.49 14.63 -23.75
N HIS A 441 -12.01 15.82 -24.00
CA HIS A 441 -12.42 16.78 -22.98
C HIS A 441 -13.57 16.25 -22.09
N ILE A 442 -14.49 15.44 -22.63
CA ILE A 442 -15.54 14.79 -21.84
C ILE A 442 -14.92 13.68 -20.98
N VAL A 443 -14.02 12.87 -21.54
CA VAL A 443 -13.32 11.82 -20.80
C VAL A 443 -12.52 12.41 -19.65
N LEU A 444 -11.77 13.48 -19.89
CA LEU A 444 -11.03 14.22 -18.86
C LEU A 444 -11.95 14.73 -17.76
N GLN A 445 -13.08 15.35 -18.13
CA GLN A 445 -14.07 15.81 -17.16
C GLN A 445 -14.61 14.63 -16.33
N VAL A 446 -14.87 13.47 -16.93
CA VAL A 446 -15.30 12.27 -16.21
C VAL A 446 -14.19 11.75 -15.28
N LEU A 447 -12.93 11.72 -15.74
CA LEU A 447 -11.79 11.28 -14.92
C LEU A 447 -11.60 12.17 -13.69
N GLU A 448 -11.75 13.49 -13.83
CA GLU A 448 -11.65 14.46 -12.74
C GLU A 448 -12.88 14.41 -11.82
N GLU A 449 -14.08 14.46 -12.38
CA GLU A 449 -15.31 14.74 -11.64
C GLU A 449 -16.04 13.47 -11.17
N SER A 450 -15.74 12.29 -11.72
CA SER A 450 -16.51 11.09 -11.40
C SER A 450 -16.19 10.51 -10.02
N PRO A 451 -17.17 10.46 -9.09
CA PRO A 451 -17.00 9.81 -7.79
C PRO A 451 -16.90 8.27 -7.91
N SER A 452 -17.12 7.70 -9.10
CA SER A 452 -16.92 6.27 -9.35
C SER A 452 -15.44 5.89 -9.44
N ILE A 453 -14.57 6.85 -9.76
CA ILE A 453 -13.13 6.66 -9.86
C ILE A 453 -12.53 6.96 -8.49
N LEU A 454 -12.19 5.88 -7.79
CA LEU A 454 -11.65 5.94 -6.45
C LEU A 454 -10.28 6.62 -6.41
N LEU A 455 -9.45 6.39 -7.43
CA LEU A 455 -8.13 7.02 -7.56
C LEU A 455 -8.23 8.55 -7.56
N SER A 456 -9.12 9.13 -8.39
CA SER A 456 -9.32 10.59 -8.41
C SER A 456 -9.75 11.12 -7.03
N SER A 457 -10.57 10.35 -6.31
CA SER A 457 -10.98 10.72 -4.95
C SER A 457 -9.81 10.64 -3.95
N LEU A 458 -8.92 9.64 -4.09
CA LEU A 458 -7.69 9.54 -3.32
C LEU A 458 -6.74 10.73 -3.61
N MET A 459 -6.57 11.11 -4.88
CA MET A 459 -5.72 12.23 -5.28
C MET A 459 -6.16 13.55 -4.63
N THR A 460 -7.47 13.81 -4.54
CA THR A 460 -7.98 15.03 -3.88
C THR A 460 -7.64 15.13 -2.39
N GLN A 461 -7.28 14.03 -1.73
CA GLN A 461 -6.88 14.02 -0.31
C GLN A 461 -5.44 14.51 -0.09
N LEU A 462 -4.64 14.65 -1.15
CA LEU A 462 -3.27 15.19 -1.04
C LEU A 462 -3.27 16.67 -0.73
N GLY A 463 -4.33 17.39 -1.08
CA GLY A 463 -4.48 18.82 -0.82
C GLY A 463 -5.29 19.52 -1.90
N LYS A 464 -5.63 20.79 -1.66
CA LYS A 464 -6.43 21.60 -2.59
C LYS A 464 -5.67 22.04 -3.84
N SER A 465 -4.34 22.14 -3.76
CA SER A 465 -3.49 22.57 -4.87
C SER A 465 -2.97 21.37 -5.64
N GLN A 466 -3.40 21.21 -6.89
CA GLN A 466 -2.92 20.16 -7.80
C GLN A 466 -1.42 20.28 -8.09
N SER A 467 -0.87 21.50 -8.03
CA SER A 467 0.56 21.76 -8.22
C SER A 467 1.47 20.97 -7.27
N ASP A 468 0.97 20.63 -6.08
CA ASP A 468 1.77 20.01 -5.02
C ASP A 468 1.48 18.51 -4.91
N TRP A 469 0.57 17.97 -5.72
CA TRP A 469 0.15 16.57 -5.60
C TRP A 469 1.32 15.61 -5.84
N TRP A 470 2.12 15.87 -6.88
CA TRP A 470 3.25 15.00 -7.23
C TRP A 470 4.34 14.97 -6.17
N ASP A 471 4.74 16.13 -5.68
CA ASP A 471 5.71 16.26 -4.59
C ASP A 471 5.24 15.50 -3.34
N ARG A 472 3.98 15.69 -2.92
CA ARG A 472 3.41 14.99 -1.75
C ARG A 472 3.29 13.49 -1.94
N ILE A 473 2.94 13.02 -3.14
CA ILE A 473 2.90 11.57 -3.44
C ILE A 473 4.29 10.99 -3.28
N VAL A 474 5.29 11.61 -3.90
CA VAL A 474 6.67 11.15 -3.82
C VAL A 474 7.17 11.21 -2.39
N GLU A 475 6.83 12.24 -1.62
CA GLU A 475 7.16 12.34 -0.20
C GLU A 475 6.54 11.19 0.62
N PHE A 476 5.23 10.94 0.49
CA PHE A 476 4.56 9.89 1.26
C PHE A 476 4.99 8.49 0.83
N VAL A 477 5.06 8.24 -0.47
CA VAL A 477 5.38 6.91 -1.04
C VAL A 477 6.85 6.57 -0.86
N PHE A 478 7.76 7.54 -0.83
CA PHE A 478 9.18 7.32 -0.60
C PHE A 478 9.65 7.83 0.77
N ASN A 479 8.75 7.92 1.75
CA ASN A 479 9.18 8.13 3.13
C ASN A 479 9.99 6.92 3.63
N GLY A 480 11.00 7.19 4.45
CA GLY A 480 12.04 6.23 4.78
C GLY A 480 13.14 6.19 3.73
N LEU A 481 13.84 5.06 3.62
CA LEU A 481 14.94 4.82 2.65
C LEU A 481 16.19 5.68 2.90
N GLY A 482 16.42 6.05 4.16
CA GLY A 482 17.56 6.90 4.53
C GLY A 482 17.37 8.40 4.26
N ILE A 483 16.26 8.82 3.66
CA ILE A 483 15.97 10.25 3.41
C ILE A 483 15.31 10.87 4.64
N LYS A 484 15.77 12.08 5.02
CA LYS A 484 15.15 12.84 6.10
C LYS A 484 13.76 13.33 5.64
N SER A 485 12.71 12.89 6.32
CA SER A 485 11.37 13.45 6.14
C SER A 485 11.20 14.73 6.96
N GLN A 486 10.40 15.66 6.44
CA GLN A 486 10.10 16.92 7.10
C GLN A 486 9.21 16.72 8.34
N GLU A 487 8.30 15.73 8.29
CA GLU A 487 7.33 15.46 9.34
C GLU A 487 7.37 14.00 9.79
N LEU A 488 7.33 13.78 11.10
CA LEU A 488 7.18 12.42 11.65
C LEU A 488 5.76 11.91 11.38
N PRO A 489 5.60 10.74 10.73
CA PRO A 489 4.27 10.22 10.44
C PRO A 489 3.51 9.86 11.72
N VAL A 490 2.20 10.07 11.67
CA VAL A 490 1.29 9.76 12.77
C VAL A 490 0.84 8.31 12.66
N SER A 491 0.71 7.59 13.77
CA SER A 491 0.17 6.23 13.76
C SER A 491 -1.34 6.20 13.50
N CYS A 492 -1.84 5.09 12.97
CA CYS A 492 -3.28 4.92 12.69
C CYS A 492 -4.08 4.73 13.99
N TYR A 493 -3.52 3.96 14.92
CA TYR A 493 -4.10 3.68 16.24
C TYR A 493 -3.13 4.07 17.35
N GLU A 494 -3.65 4.45 18.53
CA GLU A 494 -2.82 4.86 19.68
C GLU A 494 -1.96 3.73 20.21
N ARG A 495 -2.47 2.49 20.23
CA ARG A 495 -1.73 1.29 20.67
C ARG A 495 -0.41 1.09 19.92
N GLU A 496 -0.32 1.54 18.68
CA GLU A 496 0.89 1.39 17.87
C GLU A 496 2.00 2.28 18.41
N LYS A 497 1.64 3.46 18.94
CA LYS A 497 2.59 4.32 19.65
C LYS A 497 3.07 3.64 20.93
N ASP A 498 2.20 2.92 21.62
CA ASP A 498 2.58 2.18 22.82
C ASP A 498 3.51 1.00 22.49
N LEU A 499 3.26 0.28 21.40
CA LEU A 499 4.13 -0.81 20.92
C LEU A 499 5.55 -0.33 20.63
N ILE A 500 5.70 0.70 19.79
CA ILE A 500 7.02 1.17 19.33
C ILE A 500 7.84 1.84 20.45
N ARG A 501 7.21 2.32 21.53
CA ARG A 501 7.94 2.88 22.69
C ARG A 501 8.92 1.89 23.30
N HIS A 502 8.64 0.59 23.21
CA HIS A 502 9.52 -0.45 23.72
C HIS A 502 10.73 -0.69 22.82
N ASP A 503 10.58 -0.57 21.50
CA ASP A 503 11.67 -0.75 20.54
C ASP A 503 12.62 0.44 20.50
N ASN A 504 12.10 1.66 20.66
CA ASN A 504 12.94 2.87 20.70
C ASN A 504 13.95 2.85 21.87
N LYS A 505 13.71 2.05 22.92
CA LYS A 505 14.68 1.85 24.02
C LYS A 505 15.82 0.90 23.65
N LYS A 506 15.66 0.09 22.61
CA LYS A 506 16.66 -0.86 22.11
C LYS A 506 17.52 -0.26 20.99
N GLU A 507 17.07 0.79 20.30
CA GLU A 507 17.86 1.49 19.27
C GLU A 507 19.14 2.17 19.81
N THR A 508 19.35 2.26 21.13
CA THR A 508 20.55 2.90 21.72
C THR A 508 21.82 2.05 21.64
N PHE A 509 21.77 0.81 21.16
CA PHE A 509 22.96 -0.01 20.98
C PHE A 509 23.65 0.36 19.66
N ASN A 510 24.61 1.28 19.74
CA ASN A 510 25.59 1.57 18.68
C ASN A 510 26.59 0.41 18.57
N THR A 511 26.14 -0.75 18.14
CA THR A 511 27.06 -1.81 17.71
C THR A 511 27.57 -1.47 16.31
N PRO A 512 28.90 -1.44 16.09
CA PRO A 512 29.46 -1.15 14.78
C PRO A 512 29.01 -2.19 13.76
N PHE A 513 28.70 -1.69 12.57
CA PHE A 513 28.24 -2.41 11.40
C PHE A 513 29.17 -3.59 11.06
N THR A 514 28.70 -4.82 11.25
CA THR A 514 29.33 -6.00 10.64
C THR A 514 28.64 -6.30 9.32
N GLU A 515 29.32 -5.92 8.24
CA GLU A 515 28.93 -6.14 6.86
C GLU A 515 28.96 -7.64 6.55
N GLY A 516 27.80 -8.29 6.62
CA GLY A 516 27.69 -9.71 6.30
C GLY A 516 26.37 -10.31 6.75
N PHE A 517 25.60 -10.80 5.77
CA PHE A 517 24.37 -11.59 5.95
C PHE A 517 23.09 -10.82 6.32
N TYR A 518 22.65 -9.90 5.45
CA TYR A 518 21.24 -9.48 5.45
C TYR A 518 20.44 -10.33 4.46
N VAL A 519 19.57 -11.20 4.96
CA VAL A 519 18.69 -12.06 4.14
C VAL A 519 17.39 -11.33 3.76
N TYR A 520 16.95 -10.34 4.55
CA TYR A 520 15.66 -9.67 4.39
C TYR A 520 15.70 -8.22 4.88
N SER A 521 14.92 -7.35 4.23
CA SER A 521 14.75 -5.93 4.58
C SER A 521 13.35 -5.47 4.19
N ASP A 522 12.60 -4.92 5.15
CA ASP A 522 11.25 -4.39 4.91
C ASP A 522 11.24 -3.27 3.86
N ASN A 523 12.31 -2.48 3.76
CA ASN A 523 12.44 -1.48 2.70
C ASN A 523 12.51 -2.13 1.29
N TYR A 524 13.19 -3.27 1.11
CA TYR A 524 13.20 -3.98 -0.18
C TYR A 524 11.82 -4.52 -0.52
N ASP A 525 11.19 -5.21 0.44
CA ASP A 525 9.83 -5.72 0.31
C ASP A 525 8.82 -4.61 -0.03
N SER A 526 8.97 -3.43 0.59
CA SER A 526 8.08 -2.29 0.36
C SER A 526 8.18 -1.70 -1.05
N MET A 527 9.26 -1.93 -1.80
CA MET A 527 9.40 -1.39 -3.17
C MET A 527 8.31 -1.87 -4.10
N ARG A 528 7.82 -3.10 -3.92
CA ARG A 528 6.73 -3.68 -4.71
C ARG A 528 5.47 -2.82 -4.65
N ILE A 529 5.03 -2.47 -3.45
CA ILE A 529 3.82 -1.67 -3.28
C ILE A 529 4.02 -0.20 -3.64
N ARG A 530 5.22 0.36 -3.38
CA ARG A 530 5.58 1.72 -3.82
C ARG A 530 5.50 1.83 -5.34
N PHE A 531 6.06 0.85 -6.05
CA PHE A 531 5.99 0.76 -7.51
C PHE A 531 4.55 0.72 -8.01
N ARG A 532 3.68 -0.13 -7.43
CA ARG A 532 2.28 -0.23 -7.84
C ARG A 532 1.51 1.09 -7.67
N ILE A 533 1.70 1.79 -6.54
CA ILE A 533 1.09 3.10 -6.30
C ILE A 533 1.54 4.12 -7.36
N ILE A 534 2.85 4.21 -7.62
CA ILE A 534 3.39 5.13 -8.61
C ILE A 534 2.94 4.77 -10.02
N CYS A 535 2.90 3.49 -10.37
CA CYS A 535 2.48 3.02 -11.69
C CYS A 535 1.01 3.32 -11.97
N LEU A 536 0.12 3.05 -11.00
CA LEU A 536 -1.30 3.40 -11.11
C LEU A 536 -1.48 4.91 -11.31
N THR A 537 -0.75 5.70 -10.54
CA THR A 537 -0.81 7.17 -10.57
C THR A 537 -0.26 7.74 -11.88
N TYR A 538 0.83 7.17 -12.38
CA TYR A 538 1.41 7.50 -13.67
C TYR A 538 0.44 7.16 -14.81
N TYR A 539 -0.17 5.98 -14.81
CA TYR A 539 -1.12 5.57 -15.85
C TYR A 539 -2.35 6.49 -15.88
N TRP A 540 -2.81 6.94 -14.72
CA TRP A 540 -3.84 7.99 -14.63
C TRP A 540 -3.38 9.34 -15.19
N SER A 541 -2.16 9.78 -14.87
CA SER A 541 -1.61 11.06 -15.36
C SER A 541 -1.41 11.13 -16.88
N LEU A 542 -1.29 9.98 -17.56
CA LEU A 542 -1.14 9.92 -19.01
C LEU A 542 -2.34 10.52 -19.76
N PHE A 543 -3.55 10.46 -19.20
CA PHE A 543 -4.72 11.07 -19.81
C PHE A 543 -4.64 12.60 -19.84
N PHE A 544 -3.89 13.21 -18.92
CA PHE A 544 -3.71 14.66 -18.80
C PHE A 544 -2.47 15.17 -19.54
N SER A 545 -1.71 14.27 -20.17
CA SER A 545 -0.45 14.57 -20.85
C SER A 545 -0.67 14.79 -22.36
N GLU A 546 0.21 15.60 -22.98
CA GLU A 546 0.16 16.06 -24.39
C GLU A 546 -0.68 15.20 -25.37
N GLY A 547 -1.70 15.82 -25.96
CA GLY A 547 -2.41 15.33 -27.15
C GLY A 547 -2.74 16.50 -28.07
N PRO A 548 -2.95 16.28 -29.39
CA PRO A 548 -3.05 17.35 -30.40
C PRO A 548 -4.18 18.37 -30.15
N ASP A 549 -5.14 18.08 -29.28
CA ASP A 549 -6.33 18.89 -28.97
C ASP A 549 -6.60 19.04 -27.47
N VAL A 550 -5.64 18.68 -26.61
CA VAL A 550 -5.79 18.81 -25.14
C VAL A 550 -4.95 20.00 -24.72
N GLU A 551 -5.60 21.06 -24.22
CA GLU A 551 -4.86 22.08 -23.47
C GLU A 551 -4.18 21.36 -22.31
N GLU A 552 -2.85 21.32 -22.31
CA GLU A 552 -2.08 20.69 -21.24
C GLU A 552 -2.53 21.30 -19.91
N ASP A 553 -3.01 20.46 -18.99
CA ASP A 553 -3.02 20.87 -17.59
C ASP A 553 -1.56 20.87 -17.14
N PRO A 554 -0.95 22.04 -16.94
CA PRO A 554 0.47 22.13 -16.63
C PRO A 554 0.77 21.51 -15.26
N TYR A 555 -0.24 21.20 -14.44
CA TYR A 555 -0.05 20.65 -13.10
C TYR A 555 -0.26 19.13 -13.05
N LEU A 556 -1.10 18.54 -13.90
CA LEU A 556 -1.39 17.09 -13.90
C LEU A 556 -0.57 16.28 -14.92
N ASN A 557 0.43 16.90 -15.54
CA ASN A 557 1.30 16.28 -16.54
C ASN A 557 2.18 15.16 -15.93
N SER A 558 2.22 13.99 -16.58
CA SER A 558 3.00 12.83 -16.16
C SER A 558 4.50 13.13 -16.05
N ASN A 559 5.01 14.06 -16.86
CA ASN A 559 6.43 14.46 -16.83
C ASN A 559 6.83 15.13 -15.52
N ILE A 560 5.88 15.76 -14.81
CA ILE A 560 6.18 16.38 -13.51
C ILE A 560 6.35 15.31 -12.44
N LEU A 561 5.45 14.31 -12.41
CA LEU A 561 5.60 13.14 -11.54
C LEU A 561 6.95 12.46 -11.76
N LEU A 562 7.35 12.23 -13.02
CA LEU A 562 8.63 11.61 -13.33
C LEU A 562 9.83 12.45 -12.90
N LYS A 563 9.75 13.79 -12.99
CA LYS A 563 10.80 14.69 -12.49
C LYS A 563 10.91 14.65 -10.97
N GLU A 564 9.80 14.67 -10.24
CA GLU A 564 9.85 14.58 -8.77
C GLU A 564 10.35 13.21 -8.31
N LEU A 565 9.95 12.13 -8.99
CA LEU A 565 10.49 10.78 -8.74
C LEU A 565 11.99 10.72 -9.02
N SER A 566 12.43 11.28 -10.15
CA SER A 566 13.83 11.32 -10.54
C SER A 566 14.69 12.01 -9.48
N ARG A 567 14.29 13.22 -9.06
CA ARG A 567 14.92 13.96 -7.95
C ARG A 567 15.00 13.12 -6.69
N LYS A 568 13.91 12.44 -6.32
CA LYS A 568 13.89 11.58 -5.13
C LYS A 568 14.90 10.45 -5.25
N PHE A 569 14.97 9.78 -6.39
CA PHE A 569 15.91 8.68 -6.62
C PHE A 569 17.37 9.12 -6.73
N VAL A 570 17.67 10.41 -6.93
CA VAL A 570 19.05 10.92 -6.78
C VAL A 570 19.54 10.67 -5.34
N ASP A 571 18.69 10.87 -4.34
CA ASP A 571 19.03 10.74 -2.92
C ASP A 571 18.84 9.32 -2.36
N VAL A 572 17.93 8.52 -2.94
CA VAL A 572 17.67 7.13 -2.50
C VAL A 572 18.86 6.21 -2.81
N ASP A 573 19.22 5.31 -1.89
CA ASP A 573 20.27 4.30 -2.14
C ASP A 573 19.98 3.45 -3.41
N PHE A 574 21.02 3.17 -4.21
CA PHE A 574 20.91 2.46 -5.49
C PHE A 574 20.21 1.10 -5.37
N ARG A 575 20.34 0.42 -4.22
CA ARG A 575 19.72 -0.90 -4.00
C ARG A 575 18.21 -0.81 -4.07
N TYR A 576 17.63 0.26 -3.53
CA TYR A 576 16.19 0.49 -3.59
C TYR A 576 15.72 0.88 -5.00
N LEU A 577 16.56 1.56 -5.79
CA LEU A 577 16.28 1.82 -7.20
C LEU A 577 16.15 0.50 -7.98
N ILE A 578 17.08 -0.44 -7.77
CA ILE A 578 17.05 -1.77 -8.40
C ILE A 578 15.76 -2.51 -8.03
N GLU A 579 15.43 -2.57 -6.74
CA GLU A 579 14.21 -3.25 -6.28
C GLU A 579 12.93 -2.59 -6.81
N PHE A 580 12.91 -1.26 -6.95
CA PHE A 580 11.79 -0.54 -7.56
C PHE A 580 11.60 -0.91 -9.05
N PHE A 581 12.69 -1.04 -9.81
CA PHE A 581 12.63 -1.48 -11.21
C PHE A 581 12.27 -2.97 -11.34
N ARG A 582 12.78 -3.83 -10.44
CA ARG A 582 12.42 -5.26 -10.40
C ARG A 582 10.94 -5.49 -10.10
N ALA A 583 10.31 -4.60 -9.34
CA ALA A 583 8.89 -4.67 -9.03
C ALA A 583 7.97 -4.65 -10.27
N SER A 584 8.44 -4.21 -11.45
CA SER A 584 7.65 -4.33 -12.69
C SER A 584 7.46 -5.77 -13.19
N GLY A 585 8.24 -6.71 -12.66
CA GLY A 585 8.09 -8.15 -12.95
C GLY A 585 6.99 -8.82 -12.13
N ASP A 586 6.30 -8.11 -11.24
CA ASP A 586 5.25 -8.67 -10.40
C ASP A 586 3.92 -8.81 -11.16
N ASP A 587 3.47 -10.05 -11.34
CA ASP A 587 2.20 -10.40 -11.99
C ASP A 587 0.96 -9.95 -11.20
N SER A 588 1.11 -9.50 -9.94
CA SER A 588 -0.01 -9.03 -9.13
C SER A 588 -0.56 -7.67 -9.57
N ASN A 589 0.21 -6.88 -10.32
CA ASN A 589 -0.16 -5.55 -10.78
C ASN A 589 -1.19 -5.62 -11.92
N GLN A 590 -2.34 -4.96 -11.75
CA GLN A 590 -3.40 -4.97 -12.76
C GLN A 590 -3.17 -3.98 -13.91
N ILE A 591 -2.19 -3.07 -13.79
CA ILE A 591 -1.82 -2.16 -14.88
C ILE A 591 -1.08 -2.96 -15.97
N PRO A 592 -1.47 -2.84 -17.25
CA PRO A 592 -0.80 -3.56 -18.33
C PRO A 592 0.71 -3.34 -18.36
N ARG A 593 1.49 -4.42 -18.52
CA ARG A 593 2.97 -4.42 -18.47
C ARG A 593 3.61 -3.41 -19.42
N LYS A 594 3.01 -3.12 -20.58
CA LYS A 594 3.48 -2.06 -21.50
C LYS A 594 3.51 -0.68 -20.86
N TYR A 595 2.56 -0.34 -19.98
CA TYR A 595 2.51 0.95 -19.29
C TYR A 595 3.46 1.02 -18.11
N GLN A 596 3.70 -0.12 -17.47
CA GLN A 596 4.75 -0.27 -16.47
C GLN A 596 6.13 0.03 -17.09
N TYR A 597 6.44 -0.59 -18.23
CA TYR A 597 7.70 -0.35 -18.93
C TYR A 597 7.81 1.05 -19.54
N LEU A 598 6.71 1.59 -20.09
CA LEU A 598 6.67 2.97 -20.54
C LEU A 598 7.05 3.93 -19.40
N MET A 599 6.48 3.75 -18.20
CA MET A 599 6.81 4.55 -17.03
C MET A 599 8.30 4.44 -16.67
N LEU A 600 8.81 3.21 -16.53
CA LEU A 600 10.20 2.98 -16.13
C LEU A 600 11.20 3.47 -17.17
N GLY A 601 10.90 3.33 -18.47
CA GLY A 601 11.73 3.88 -19.56
C GLY A 601 11.79 5.40 -19.53
N GLN A 602 10.64 6.07 -19.32
CA GLN A 602 10.63 7.53 -19.19
C GLN A 602 11.30 8.00 -17.90
N LEU A 603 11.13 7.27 -16.79
CA LEU A 603 11.82 7.55 -15.54
C LEU A 603 13.34 7.40 -15.71
N ALA A 604 13.80 6.31 -16.31
CA ALA A 604 15.22 6.07 -16.58
C ALA A 604 15.84 7.19 -17.42
N ASN A 605 15.16 7.62 -18.48
CA ASN A 605 15.62 8.75 -19.31
C ASN A 605 15.66 10.06 -18.50
N THR A 606 14.63 10.34 -17.70
CA THR A 606 14.58 11.55 -16.87
C THR A 606 15.71 11.56 -15.84
N MET A 607 15.96 10.41 -15.19
CA MET A 607 17.05 10.23 -14.26
C MET A 607 18.42 10.34 -14.92
N LEU A 608 18.63 9.74 -16.09
CA LEU A 608 19.90 9.87 -16.81
C LEU A 608 20.21 11.32 -17.13
N LEU A 609 19.22 12.11 -17.57
CA LEU A 609 19.39 13.55 -17.81
C LEU A 609 19.76 14.29 -16.53
N GLU A 610 19.13 13.97 -15.41
CA GLU A 610 19.38 14.61 -14.12
C GLU A 610 20.74 14.23 -13.52
N LEU A 611 21.11 12.95 -13.56
CA LEU A 611 22.35 12.41 -12.99
C LEU A 611 23.58 12.79 -13.83
N THR A 612 23.46 12.82 -15.15
CA THR A 612 24.59 13.11 -16.07
C THR A 612 24.68 14.59 -16.43
N THR A 613 23.66 15.40 -16.17
CA THR A 613 23.61 16.84 -16.54
C THR A 613 23.84 17.12 -18.03
N ILE A 614 23.64 16.13 -18.90
CA ILE A 614 23.87 16.28 -20.34
C ILE A 614 22.88 17.29 -20.94
N LEU A 615 23.44 18.27 -21.66
CA LEU A 615 22.73 19.38 -22.30
C LEU A 615 22.02 19.02 -23.61
N GLU A 616 22.12 17.77 -24.08
CA GLU A 616 21.45 17.29 -25.30
C GLU A 616 20.32 16.29 -24.95
N PRO A 617 19.13 16.76 -24.50
CA PRO A 617 17.98 15.90 -24.18
C PRO A 617 17.58 14.96 -25.33
N ASP A 618 17.83 15.40 -26.57
CA ASP A 618 17.46 14.65 -27.77
C ASP A 618 18.21 13.32 -27.91
N ARG A 619 19.37 13.15 -27.27
CA ARG A 619 20.12 11.88 -27.26
C ARG A 619 19.49 10.80 -26.40
N PHE A 620 18.72 11.19 -25.38
CA PHE A 620 18.00 10.27 -24.49
C PHE A 620 16.50 10.23 -24.77
N ARG A 621 16.04 10.94 -25.81
CA ARG A 621 14.68 10.80 -26.32
C ARG A 621 14.57 9.49 -27.11
N ILE A 622 14.70 8.37 -26.40
CA ILE A 622 14.12 7.11 -26.84
C ILE A 622 12.61 7.40 -26.91
N GLN A 623 12.14 7.72 -28.11
CA GLN A 623 10.89 8.46 -28.33
C GLN A 623 9.70 7.73 -27.70
N ARG A 624 8.72 8.49 -27.18
CA ARG A 624 7.39 7.98 -26.74
C ARG A 624 6.76 6.98 -27.73
N LYS A 625 7.09 7.12 -29.02
CA LYS A 625 6.73 6.23 -30.13
C LYS A 625 7.08 4.75 -29.91
N VAL A 626 8.03 4.41 -29.01
CA VAL A 626 8.37 3.04 -28.60
C VAL A 626 7.14 2.22 -28.19
N TRP A 627 6.13 2.88 -27.63
CA TRP A 627 5.03 2.22 -26.93
C TRP A 627 3.64 2.51 -27.54
N GLU A 628 3.57 3.44 -28.50
CA GLU A 628 2.30 3.98 -28.99
C GLU A 628 1.82 3.36 -30.32
N ASP A 629 2.68 2.68 -31.09
CA ASP A 629 2.28 2.13 -32.38
C ASP A 629 2.78 0.73 -32.70
N LYS A 630 1.97 0.04 -33.51
CA LYS A 630 2.17 -1.30 -34.07
C LYS A 630 3.32 -1.37 -35.07
N ASN A 631 4.44 -0.71 -34.79
CA ASN A 631 5.65 -1.00 -35.52
C ASN A 631 6.26 -2.24 -34.86
N ASP A 632 5.68 -3.40 -35.20
CA ASP A 632 6.38 -4.71 -35.21
C ASP A 632 7.50 -4.71 -36.26
N ASP A 633 8.05 -3.54 -36.58
CA ASP A 633 9.18 -3.40 -37.46
C ASP A 633 10.42 -3.58 -36.59
N ASP A 634 10.93 -4.80 -36.59
CA ASP A 634 12.19 -5.18 -35.94
C ASP A 634 13.36 -4.25 -36.31
N SER A 635 13.30 -3.59 -37.49
CA SER A 635 14.28 -2.58 -37.87
C SER A 635 14.31 -1.38 -36.93
N TRP A 636 13.18 -1.02 -36.33
CA TRP A 636 13.09 0.10 -35.40
C TRP A 636 13.70 -0.25 -34.04
N TRP A 637 13.43 -1.45 -33.51
CA TRP A 637 14.06 -1.93 -32.27
C TRP A 637 15.58 -2.07 -32.44
N LEU A 638 16.04 -2.48 -33.61
CA LEU A 638 17.47 -2.55 -33.93
C LEU A 638 18.13 -1.16 -33.87
N MET A 639 17.47 -0.14 -34.45
CA MET A 639 17.94 1.25 -34.41
C MET A 639 18.04 1.77 -32.98
N VAL A 640 17.03 1.50 -32.13
CA VAL A 640 17.05 1.93 -30.72
C VAL A 640 18.20 1.29 -29.94
N VAL A 641 18.46 -0.01 -30.14
CA VAL A 641 19.60 -0.69 -29.52
C VAL A 641 20.93 -0.12 -30.03
N GLU A 642 21.02 0.22 -31.32
CA GLU A 642 22.21 0.85 -31.89
C GLU A 642 22.46 2.25 -31.29
N GLU A 643 21.43 3.07 -31.16
CA GLU A 643 21.47 4.39 -30.52
C GLU A 643 21.87 4.28 -29.04
N LEU A 644 21.26 3.36 -28.29
CA LEU A 644 21.63 3.12 -26.89
C LEU A 644 23.08 2.68 -26.74
N LEU A 645 23.57 1.82 -27.63
CA LEU A 645 24.98 1.43 -27.63
C LEU A 645 25.91 2.58 -28.03
N GLU A 646 25.47 3.54 -28.85
CA GLU A 646 26.22 4.79 -29.10
C GLU A 646 26.30 5.64 -27.84
N VAL A 647 25.18 5.82 -27.17
CA VAL A 647 25.04 6.56 -25.92
C VAL A 647 25.95 5.96 -24.83
N ILE A 648 25.89 4.64 -24.61
CA ILE A 648 26.69 3.94 -23.60
C ILE A 648 28.20 4.01 -23.90
N ASN A 649 28.58 4.04 -25.18
CA ASN A 649 29.98 4.18 -25.61
C ASN A 649 30.45 5.66 -25.68
N ASP A 650 29.59 6.62 -25.33
CA ASP A 650 29.96 8.03 -25.32
C ASP A 650 30.57 8.43 -23.97
N GLU A 651 31.85 8.79 -23.98
CA GLU A 651 32.57 9.25 -22.78
C GLU A 651 31.86 10.45 -22.11
N ARG A 652 31.14 11.28 -22.87
CA ARG A 652 30.45 12.49 -22.34
C ARG A 652 29.37 12.19 -21.31
N ILE A 653 28.81 10.98 -21.27
CA ILE A 653 27.86 10.55 -20.22
C ILE A 653 28.50 10.47 -18.85
N TYR A 654 29.75 10.01 -18.82
CA TYR A 654 30.43 9.67 -17.58
C TYR A 654 31.34 10.82 -17.11
N LEU A 655 31.77 11.70 -18.03
CA LEU A 655 32.65 12.82 -17.69
C LEU A 655 32.08 13.70 -16.55
N PRO A 656 30.80 14.07 -16.51
CA PRO A 656 30.24 14.85 -15.40
C PRO A 656 30.31 14.13 -14.06
N LEU A 657 30.33 12.80 -14.06
CA LEU A 657 30.44 11.98 -12.84
C LEU A 657 31.88 11.96 -12.31
N VAL A 658 32.84 11.85 -13.23
CA VAL A 658 34.28 11.70 -12.92
C VAL A 658 34.96 13.05 -12.70
N ALA A 659 34.53 14.09 -13.40
CA ALA A 659 35.15 15.42 -13.38
C ALA A 659 34.52 16.39 -12.37
N SER A 660 33.50 15.95 -11.61
CA SER A 660 32.85 16.80 -10.63
C SER A 660 33.82 17.11 -9.49
N GLU A 661 34.34 18.33 -9.43
CA GLU A 661 35.16 18.85 -8.32
C GLU A 661 34.34 19.14 -7.05
N THR A 662 33.02 18.99 -7.12
CA THR A 662 32.15 19.13 -5.95
C THR A 662 32.52 18.08 -4.91
N ASP A 663 32.74 18.48 -3.66
CA ASP A 663 33.08 17.65 -2.50
C ASP A 663 32.10 16.45 -2.30
N ARG A 664 32.22 15.40 -3.11
CA ARG A 664 31.42 14.18 -3.05
C ARG A 664 32.28 13.09 -2.44
N SER A 665 31.74 12.39 -1.44
CA SER A 665 32.43 11.23 -0.88
C SER A 665 32.56 10.12 -1.94
N PHE A 666 33.53 9.21 -1.75
CA PHE A 666 33.64 8.01 -2.59
C PHE A 666 32.35 7.19 -2.62
N GLY A 667 31.61 7.16 -1.50
CA GLY A 667 30.29 6.55 -1.40
C GLY A 667 29.27 7.22 -2.33
N ASP A 668 29.20 8.56 -2.34
CA ASP A 668 28.28 9.30 -3.21
C ASP A 668 28.61 9.09 -4.69
N PHE A 669 29.90 9.09 -5.05
CA PHE A 669 30.34 8.75 -6.40
C PHE A 669 29.91 7.34 -6.78
N THR A 670 30.13 6.36 -5.90
CA THR A 670 29.79 4.96 -6.17
C THR A 670 28.29 4.79 -6.37
N GLN A 671 27.46 5.41 -5.53
CA GLN A 671 26.00 5.39 -5.67
C GLN A 671 25.57 5.95 -7.02
N LEU A 672 26.09 7.12 -7.40
CA LEU A 672 25.78 7.78 -8.67
C LEU A 672 26.24 6.94 -9.88
N TRP A 673 27.46 6.43 -9.81
CA TRP A 673 28.03 5.56 -10.84
C TRP A 673 27.19 4.31 -11.06
N MET A 674 26.79 3.64 -9.97
CA MET A 674 25.96 2.43 -10.04
C MET A 674 24.58 2.73 -10.63
N LYS A 675 23.94 3.85 -10.25
CA LYS A 675 22.64 4.25 -10.81
C LYS A 675 22.70 4.51 -12.31
N VAL A 676 23.67 5.30 -12.78
CA VAL A 676 23.79 5.60 -14.22
C VAL A 676 24.00 4.32 -15.03
N ASN A 677 24.90 3.45 -14.58
CA ASN A 677 25.16 2.20 -15.27
C ASN A 677 23.97 1.25 -15.25
N TYR A 678 23.30 1.11 -14.10
CA TYR A 678 22.10 0.29 -13.99
C TYR A 678 20.99 0.77 -14.93
N LEU A 679 20.73 2.07 -15.02
CA LEU A 679 19.68 2.61 -15.89
C LEU A 679 19.97 2.38 -17.38
N LEU A 680 21.23 2.59 -17.80
CA LEU A 680 21.66 2.33 -19.17
C LEU A 680 21.59 0.84 -19.51
N GLU A 681 22.01 -0.02 -18.59
CA GLU A 681 21.92 -1.47 -18.71
C GLU A 681 20.47 -1.92 -18.83
N TRP A 682 19.61 -1.48 -17.90
CA TRP A 682 18.20 -1.82 -17.86
C TRP A 682 17.47 -1.40 -19.14
N LEU A 683 17.69 -0.17 -19.62
CA LEU A 683 17.14 0.30 -20.89
C LEU A 683 17.56 -0.62 -22.04
N LEU A 684 18.83 -0.96 -22.08
CA LEU A 684 19.34 -1.83 -23.13
C LEU A 684 18.81 -3.27 -23.00
N ASP A 685 18.60 -3.80 -21.77
CA ASP A 685 18.03 -5.13 -21.51
C ASP A 685 16.60 -5.24 -22.02
N ILE A 686 15.74 -4.27 -21.71
CA ILE A 686 14.34 -4.32 -22.13
C ILE A 686 14.19 -4.31 -23.65
N HIS A 687 15.07 -3.63 -24.37
CA HIS A 687 15.07 -3.59 -25.83
C HIS A 687 15.70 -4.85 -26.43
N PHE A 688 16.70 -5.44 -25.76
CA PHE A 688 17.23 -6.74 -26.16
C PHE A 688 16.25 -7.87 -25.98
N GLU A 689 15.49 -7.92 -24.89
CA GLU A 689 14.44 -8.92 -24.66
C GLU A 689 13.46 -8.93 -25.85
N ARG A 690 13.03 -7.74 -26.30
CA ARG A 690 12.17 -7.58 -27.48
C ARG A 690 12.81 -8.04 -28.78
N LEU A 691 14.07 -7.69 -29.01
CA LEU A 691 14.77 -8.17 -30.20
C LEU A 691 14.95 -9.69 -30.18
N GLN A 692 15.18 -10.30 -29.02
CA GLN A 692 15.36 -11.75 -28.90
C GLN A 692 14.06 -12.53 -29.18
N GLU A 693 12.91 -11.93 -28.89
CA GLU A 693 11.60 -12.46 -29.31
C GLU A 693 11.44 -12.47 -30.84
N SER A 694 12.17 -11.61 -31.56
CA SER A 694 12.21 -11.57 -33.02
C SER A 694 13.22 -12.58 -33.60
N GLU A 695 12.77 -13.41 -34.55
CA GLU A 695 13.61 -14.36 -35.30
C GLU A 695 14.66 -13.67 -36.21
N ILE A 696 14.68 -12.33 -36.27
CA ILE A 696 15.48 -11.55 -37.22
C ILE A 696 16.94 -11.37 -36.78
N ILE A 697 17.31 -11.67 -35.52
CA ILE A 697 18.70 -11.47 -35.08
C ILE A 697 19.65 -12.52 -35.68
N SER A 698 20.23 -12.20 -36.83
CA SER A 698 21.34 -12.96 -37.41
C SER A 698 22.57 -12.97 -36.48
N HIS A 699 23.39 -14.02 -36.57
CA HIS A 699 24.65 -14.13 -35.81
C HIS A 699 25.55 -12.89 -35.97
N ARG A 700 25.59 -12.26 -37.16
CA ARG A 700 26.40 -11.06 -37.41
C ARG A 700 25.95 -9.85 -36.59
N ILE A 701 24.66 -9.71 -36.33
CA ILE A 701 24.11 -8.64 -35.50
C ILE A 701 24.47 -8.88 -34.03
N LYS A 702 24.39 -10.14 -33.56
CA LYS A 702 24.83 -10.53 -32.22
C LYS A 702 26.31 -10.22 -32.00
N ASP A 703 27.18 -10.56 -32.96
CA ASP A 703 28.62 -10.30 -32.86
C ASP A 703 28.93 -8.79 -32.83
N LYS A 704 28.22 -8.00 -33.67
CA LYS A 704 28.34 -6.54 -33.69
C LYS A 704 27.97 -5.95 -32.32
N PHE A 705 26.83 -6.34 -31.75
CA PHE A 705 26.38 -5.85 -30.45
C PHE A 705 27.29 -6.32 -29.32
N SER A 706 27.70 -7.59 -29.31
CA SER A 706 28.68 -8.13 -28.36
C SER A 706 29.97 -7.31 -28.35
N THR A 707 30.51 -6.98 -29.53
CA THR A 707 31.72 -6.16 -29.65
C THR A 707 31.51 -4.76 -29.05
N ARG A 708 30.38 -4.10 -29.35
CA ARG A 708 30.07 -2.77 -28.81
C ARG A 708 29.83 -2.77 -27.29
N CYS A 709 29.27 -3.85 -26.74
CA CYS A 709 29.14 -4.03 -25.30
C CYS A 709 30.51 -4.15 -24.63
N ARG A 710 31.46 -4.91 -25.22
CA ARG A 710 32.83 -4.99 -24.68
C ARG A 710 33.53 -3.63 -24.69
N THR A 711 33.41 -2.88 -25.78
CA THR A 711 33.97 -1.51 -25.85
C THR A 711 33.38 -0.61 -24.77
N ALA A 712 32.09 -0.73 -24.47
CA ALA A 712 31.44 -0.02 -23.38
C ALA A 712 32.00 -0.44 -22.01
N ASP A 713 32.14 -1.75 -21.75
CA ASP A 713 32.72 -2.27 -20.50
C ASP A 713 34.15 -1.76 -20.28
N GLU A 714 34.98 -1.74 -21.34
CA GLU A 714 36.35 -1.18 -21.31
C GLU A 714 36.36 0.32 -21.04
N LEU A 715 35.48 1.09 -21.69
CA LEU A 715 35.34 2.53 -21.47
C LEU A 715 35.00 2.85 -20.02
N ARG A 716 33.98 2.17 -19.48
CA ARG A 716 33.52 2.35 -18.09
C ARG A 716 34.61 2.00 -17.09
N SER A 717 35.29 0.88 -17.29
CA SER A 717 36.42 0.46 -16.46
C SER A 717 37.54 1.50 -16.45
N ARG A 718 37.91 2.02 -17.63
CA ARG A 718 38.94 3.07 -17.77
C ARG A 718 38.57 4.35 -17.02
N LEU A 719 37.33 4.81 -17.14
CA LEU A 719 36.86 6.05 -16.51
C LEU A 719 36.71 5.92 -15.00
N TYR A 720 36.22 4.79 -14.51
CA TYR A 720 36.17 4.51 -13.08
C TYR A 720 37.57 4.49 -12.45
N GLN A 721 38.54 3.83 -13.10
CA GLN A 721 39.93 3.84 -12.64
C GLN A 721 40.55 5.24 -12.67
N LYS A 722 40.18 6.06 -13.65
CA LYS A 722 40.63 7.45 -13.73
C LYS A 722 40.16 8.25 -12.52
N PHE A 723 38.89 8.11 -12.13
CA PHE A 723 38.35 8.74 -10.92
C PHE A 723 39.15 8.33 -9.68
N ILE A 724 39.32 7.02 -9.45
CA ILE A 724 40.07 6.51 -8.29
C ILE A 724 41.47 7.11 -8.20
N ARG A 725 42.19 7.18 -9.33
CA ARG A 725 43.54 7.78 -9.35
C ARG A 725 43.51 9.26 -8.96
N GLN A 726 42.56 10.03 -9.50
CA GLN A 726 42.41 11.45 -9.19
C GLN A 726 42.03 11.69 -7.72
N SER A 727 41.18 10.83 -7.14
CA SER A 727 40.79 10.93 -5.72
C SER A 727 41.94 10.54 -4.77
N LEU A 728 42.78 9.58 -5.15
CA LEU A 728 44.00 9.24 -4.40
C LEU A 728 45.04 10.37 -4.44
N GLU A 729 45.21 11.02 -5.60
CA GLU A 729 46.14 12.14 -5.78
C GLU A 729 45.72 13.40 -5.01
N SER A 730 44.42 13.62 -4.83
CA SER A 730 43.86 14.74 -4.04
C SER A 730 43.88 14.51 -2.53
N GLY A 731 44.29 13.32 -2.07
CA GLY A 731 44.49 13.02 -0.66
C GLY A 731 43.22 12.77 0.14
N ASP A 732 42.12 12.33 -0.50
CA ASP A 732 40.88 11.98 0.18
C ASP A 732 41.09 10.77 1.12
N PRO A 733 41.00 10.97 2.46
CA PRO A 733 41.30 9.92 3.43
C PRO A 733 40.32 8.73 3.36
N GLY A 734 39.10 8.92 2.82
CA GLY A 734 38.08 7.87 2.70
C GLY A 734 38.48 6.72 1.75
N LEU A 735 39.26 7.01 0.70
CA LEU A 735 39.65 6.00 -0.29
C LEU A 735 40.66 4.97 0.24
N SER A 736 41.52 5.33 1.19
CA SER A 736 42.67 4.48 1.57
C SER A 736 42.30 3.13 2.20
N ALA A 737 41.09 3.04 2.79
CA ALA A 737 40.54 1.83 3.39
C ALA A 737 39.63 1.05 2.40
N GLU A 738 38.76 1.75 1.66
CA GLU A 738 37.77 1.12 0.76
C GLU A 738 38.36 0.70 -0.60
N SER A 739 39.38 1.41 -1.10
CA SER A 739 40.04 1.09 -2.37
C SER A 739 40.87 -0.20 -2.33
N LYS A 740 41.18 -0.72 -1.13
CA LYS A 740 41.86 -2.01 -0.95
C LYS A 740 40.90 -3.21 -1.03
N ILE A 741 39.60 -2.96 -0.91
CA ILE A 741 38.55 -3.99 -0.86
C ILE A 741 37.78 -4.03 -2.20
N CYS A 742 37.62 -2.88 -2.87
CA CYS A 742 36.93 -2.81 -4.17
C CYS A 742 37.80 -3.34 -5.31
N ASN A 743 37.70 -4.63 -5.61
CA ASN A 743 38.15 -5.15 -6.90
C ASN A 743 37.18 -4.62 -7.99
N PRO A 744 37.60 -3.76 -8.93
CA PRO A 744 36.68 -3.16 -9.91
C PRO A 744 35.89 -4.25 -10.66
N SER A 745 36.55 -5.35 -11.03
CA SER A 745 35.93 -6.49 -11.72
C SER A 745 34.87 -7.26 -10.91
N ALA A 746 34.81 -7.08 -9.59
CA ALA A 746 33.82 -7.74 -8.73
C ALA A 746 32.57 -6.88 -8.49
N ASN A 747 32.66 -5.57 -8.72
CA ASN A 747 31.56 -4.62 -8.54
C ASN A 747 30.88 -4.22 -9.87
N PHE A 748 31.50 -4.55 -11.01
CA PHE A 748 30.85 -4.45 -12.30
C PHE A 748 30.04 -5.71 -12.57
N VAL A 749 28.79 -5.53 -12.99
CA VAL A 749 28.12 -6.55 -13.77
C VAL A 749 28.44 -6.23 -15.23
N ASP A 750 29.30 -7.02 -15.86
CA ASP A 750 29.73 -6.77 -17.24
C ASP A 750 28.52 -6.85 -18.20
N ILE A 751 28.27 -5.79 -18.99
CA ILE A 751 27.16 -5.76 -19.97
C ILE A 751 27.30 -6.95 -20.93
N HIS A 752 28.53 -7.22 -21.36
CA HIS A 752 28.81 -8.35 -22.23
C HIS A 752 28.53 -9.71 -21.55
N TYR A 753 28.94 -9.89 -20.29
CA TYR A 753 28.83 -11.16 -19.58
C TYR A 753 27.38 -11.55 -19.31
N ASN A 754 26.54 -10.60 -18.87
CA ASN A 754 25.12 -10.82 -18.61
C ASN A 754 24.34 -11.32 -19.83
N ARG A 755 24.73 -10.90 -21.03
CA ARG A 755 23.91 -11.08 -22.24
C ARG A 755 24.39 -12.14 -23.20
N PHE A 756 25.70 -12.39 -23.20
CA PHE A 756 26.33 -13.31 -24.13
C PHE A 756 27.22 -14.35 -23.45
N GLY A 757 27.46 -14.22 -22.13
CA GLY A 757 28.28 -15.15 -21.34
C GLY A 757 27.50 -16.13 -20.45
N GLY A 758 26.20 -15.92 -20.26
CA GLY A 758 25.35 -16.69 -19.35
C GLY A 758 24.64 -17.91 -19.94
N THR A 759 25.29 -18.63 -20.86
CA THR A 759 25.21 -20.09 -21.08
C THR A 759 26.08 -20.42 -22.27
N LEU A 760 27.31 -20.85 -21.98
CA LEU A 760 28.00 -21.89 -22.72
C LEU A 760 28.40 -22.96 -21.72
#